data_AF-A0A892IA22-F1
#
_entry.id   AF-A0A892IA22-F1
#
_cell.length_a   1.000
_cell.length_b   1.000
_cell.length_c   1.000
_cell.angle_alpha   90.00
_cell.angle_beta   90.00
_cell.angle_gamma   90.00
#
_symmetry.space_group_name_H-M   'P 1'
#
loop_
_entity.id
_entity.type
_entity.pdbx_description
1 polymer ?
#
loop_
_entity_poly.entity_id
_entity_poly.type
_entity_poly.pdbx_seq_one_letter_code
_entity_poly.pdbx_strand_id
1 'polypeptide(L)'
;MARIPLGDPASVVAQPGPAVQASPDAFGGAEARAVQGLGAAGTQLTADIFQQRQKLDQDLARTNAAVMFQTHETNVKSSKKDLDEQLQSGQIDQIAYVAALKDAQKQSFDSTIGALPDNHFKNIATIQAQGLDRTVTLGMQEVLTKNTQQLIAANAATLLDTAGKSIATNPGGIDATVTSTRSAYLSAAASAGIPKQRAEQVAQDWADSQYAAHAQSAAIAARGNGDLAALTQLEKDLTSPDGYYAGKLDAGKRNQVLASVVSNRLSLQNQMTSEQQAREREAVTAFNQATDLMTQGKRFSPEYVQQLTAATRGTALEQQTQGVIKQAAVGASFSTLSVPEMRAAVQANESKQNQSGTDPLEAAAIKQQKQILTATDEAYKRDPWNAALERGAIDVVPPIDTSGITQLASSLAARAQLAPVVEHKAARRVSLLTPDEARNVLQTIDALPTNTKAQALALLGRSMGNAARINDLAEQWKDKSPAAALAMKAGAADPSGGPLMMQSGMPVAQYILDGQDALANKLVKVDAAAATGLQATIAKRIGDALPPQQLGDARETAYFAAVASARKNGRDVPNSTDVETGINVATGGLAKTGGIDPRGDRYMAAKPWGWSDDDFDGGVKQASITNIENQPGGRPVDSVIANGTKIPIDQFMQQFASYRLQRVGIGGTYTVLTGARPVTDTTGAPLLIHLTKPVPKR
;
A
#
# COMPACT_ATOMS: atom_id res chain seq x y z
N MET A 1 35.11 -25.57 -26.04
CA MET A 1 34.55 -26.70 -26.82
C MET A 1 33.58 -26.08 -27.82
N ALA A 2 33.64 -26.25 -29.14
CA ALA A 2 34.29 -27.25 -29.99
C ALA A 2 34.87 -26.59 -31.27
N ARG A 3 35.94 -27.19 -31.80
CA ARG A 3 36.57 -26.91 -33.11
C ARG A 3 35.83 -27.69 -34.21
N ILE A 4 35.77 -27.16 -35.43
CA ILE A 4 35.55 -27.85 -36.72
C ILE A 4 35.94 -26.88 -37.88
N PRO A 5 36.41 -27.37 -39.04
CA PRO A 5 37.74 -27.05 -39.58
C PRO A 5 37.79 -26.16 -40.83
N LEU A 6 39.00 -25.60 -41.04
CA LEU A 6 39.47 -24.94 -42.26
C LEU A 6 39.62 -25.98 -43.39
N GLY A 7 38.97 -25.70 -44.52
CA GLY A 7 39.16 -26.40 -45.78
C GLY A 7 40.12 -25.64 -46.69
N ASP A 8 41.13 -26.35 -47.16
CA ASP A 8 42.22 -25.95 -48.06
C ASP A 8 41.75 -25.91 -49.53
N PRO A 9 42.12 -24.90 -50.33
CA PRO A 9 42.08 -25.02 -51.79
C PRO A 9 43.49 -25.09 -52.40
N ALA A 10 43.83 -26.32 -52.81
CA ALA A 10 44.67 -26.76 -53.91
C ALA A 10 45.63 -25.77 -54.60
N SER A 11 46.91 -26.06 -54.41
CA SER A 11 48.07 -25.71 -55.23
C SER A 11 47.92 -26.16 -56.69
N VAL A 12 48.03 -25.23 -57.65
CA VAL A 12 48.47 -25.53 -59.02
C VAL A 12 49.44 -24.44 -59.46
N VAL A 13 50.73 -24.70 -59.29
CA VAL A 13 51.83 -23.89 -59.84
C VAL A 13 52.14 -24.46 -61.23
N ALA A 14 52.07 -23.63 -62.27
CA ALA A 14 52.41 -24.00 -63.63
C ALA A 14 53.93 -24.14 -63.79
N GLN A 15 54.37 -25.29 -64.32
CA GLN A 15 55.74 -25.60 -64.73
C GLN A 15 56.16 -24.82 -65.99
N PRO A 16 57.34 -24.18 -66.03
CA PRO A 16 57.98 -23.73 -67.27
C PRO A 16 58.66 -24.91 -68.00
N GLY A 17 58.46 -24.98 -69.33
CA GLY A 17 59.10 -25.92 -70.24
C GLY A 17 60.58 -25.59 -70.55
N PRO A 18 61.26 -26.46 -71.33
CA PRO A 18 62.72 -26.65 -71.28
C PRO A 18 63.58 -25.58 -71.98
N ALA A 19 64.83 -25.55 -71.53
CA ALA A 19 65.92 -24.63 -71.84
C ALA A 19 66.37 -24.59 -73.31
N VAL A 20 66.84 -23.43 -73.75
CA VAL A 20 67.81 -23.31 -74.84
C VAL A 20 69.12 -22.81 -74.26
N GLN A 21 70.11 -23.68 -74.36
CA GLN A 21 71.47 -23.51 -73.90
C GLN A 21 72.32 -23.16 -75.12
N ALA A 22 72.89 -21.96 -75.15
CA ALA A 22 73.98 -21.61 -76.05
C ALA A 22 75.14 -21.11 -75.19
N SER A 23 76.29 -21.73 -75.40
CA SER A 23 77.56 -21.61 -74.68
C SER A 23 78.63 -21.29 -75.72
N PRO A 24 79.87 -20.95 -75.37
CA PRO A 24 80.36 -19.91 -74.47
C PRO A 24 81.34 -18.98 -75.23
N ASP A 25 81.66 -17.82 -74.66
CA ASP A 25 82.84 -17.03 -75.02
C ASP A 25 84.15 -17.82 -74.83
N ALA A 26 84.49 -18.63 -75.82
CA ALA A 26 85.79 -19.26 -75.98
C ALA A 26 86.49 -18.79 -77.27
N PHE A 27 86.24 -17.53 -77.66
CA PHE A 27 86.96 -16.83 -78.71
C PHE A 27 87.83 -15.72 -78.08
N GLY A 28 89.13 -16.00 -77.99
CA GLY A 28 90.16 -15.02 -77.64
C GLY A 28 91.24 -15.63 -76.75
N GLY A 29 92.50 -15.74 -77.13
CA GLY A 29 93.17 -15.46 -78.39
C GLY A 29 94.52 -16.17 -78.36
N ALA A 30 94.87 -16.82 -79.47
CA ALA A 30 96.21 -17.32 -79.71
C ALA A 30 96.66 -16.68 -81.01
N GLU A 31 97.53 -15.68 -80.93
CA GLU A 31 98.35 -15.31 -82.07
C GLU A 31 99.81 -15.12 -81.67
N ALA A 32 100.64 -15.73 -82.49
CA ALA A 32 101.97 -16.19 -82.20
C ALA A 32 103.03 -15.17 -82.61
N ARG A 33 104.19 -15.25 -81.96
CA ARG A 33 105.43 -14.67 -82.48
C ARG A 33 105.79 -15.37 -83.79
N ALA A 34 105.77 -14.64 -84.91
CA ALA A 34 106.59 -14.97 -86.07
C ALA A 34 106.81 -13.71 -86.91
N VAL A 35 107.90 -13.03 -86.53
CA VAL A 35 108.59 -11.98 -87.26
C VAL A 35 109.15 -12.57 -88.55
N GLN A 36 108.67 -12.13 -89.73
CA GLN A 36 109.41 -11.92 -90.99
C GLN A 36 108.45 -11.88 -92.21
N GLY A 37 108.11 -10.66 -92.65
CA GLY A 37 107.28 -10.43 -93.83
C GLY A 37 106.74 -8.99 -93.94
N LEU A 38 107.57 -8.00 -93.59
CA LEU A 38 107.25 -6.56 -93.67
C LEU A 38 107.21 -6.09 -95.13
N GLY A 39 106.02 -5.78 -95.67
CA GLY A 39 105.91 -5.09 -96.96
C GLY A 39 104.50 -4.83 -97.51
N ALA A 40 103.51 -5.72 -97.32
CA ALA A 40 102.20 -5.58 -98.02
C ALA A 40 100.92 -6.03 -97.28
N ALA A 41 100.97 -6.42 -95.98
CA ALA A 41 99.82 -6.96 -95.24
C ALA A 41 99.12 -5.99 -94.25
N GLY A 42 99.39 -4.67 -94.35
CA GLY A 42 98.88 -3.67 -93.40
C GLY A 42 97.47 -3.13 -93.68
N THR A 43 96.89 -3.35 -94.86
CA THR A 43 95.60 -2.75 -95.28
C THR A 43 94.39 -3.66 -95.13
N GLN A 44 94.57 -4.99 -95.12
CA GLN A 44 93.46 -5.96 -95.08
C GLN A 44 93.01 -6.33 -93.65
N LEU A 45 93.94 -6.36 -92.68
CA LEU A 45 93.61 -6.57 -91.25
C LEU A 45 92.80 -5.39 -90.66
N THR A 46 93.06 -4.17 -91.12
CA THR A 46 92.31 -2.96 -90.73
C THR A 46 90.88 -2.93 -91.25
N ALA A 47 90.60 -3.56 -92.39
CA ALA A 47 89.25 -3.60 -92.96
C ALA A 47 88.32 -4.54 -92.17
N ASP A 48 88.81 -5.71 -91.76
CA ASP A 48 88.05 -6.67 -90.93
C ASP A 48 87.85 -6.16 -89.49
N ILE A 49 88.86 -5.55 -88.87
CA ILE A 49 88.73 -4.93 -87.54
C ILE A 49 87.72 -3.75 -87.56
N PHE A 50 87.68 -2.97 -88.65
CA PHE A 50 86.73 -1.87 -88.79
C PHE A 50 85.28 -2.36 -88.99
N GLN A 51 85.07 -3.44 -89.75
CA GLN A 51 83.75 -4.05 -89.89
C GLN A 51 83.27 -4.75 -88.60
N GLN A 52 84.18 -5.41 -87.87
CA GLN A 52 83.85 -6.04 -86.59
C GLN A 52 83.51 -5.01 -85.51
N ARG A 53 84.23 -3.88 -85.48
CA ARG A 53 83.94 -2.75 -84.60
C ARG A 53 82.60 -2.09 -84.92
N GLN A 54 82.27 -1.91 -86.20
CA GLN A 54 80.95 -1.40 -86.60
C GLN A 54 79.80 -2.33 -86.20
N LYS A 55 79.97 -3.66 -86.26
CA LYS A 55 78.96 -4.62 -85.78
C LYS A 55 78.78 -4.55 -84.27
N LEU A 56 79.87 -4.50 -83.50
CA LEU A 56 79.81 -4.35 -82.04
C LEU A 56 79.17 -3.03 -81.61
N ASP A 57 79.47 -1.92 -82.31
CA ASP A 57 78.85 -0.62 -82.06
C ASP A 57 77.34 -0.62 -82.39
N GLN A 58 76.93 -1.33 -83.46
CA GLN A 58 75.51 -1.53 -83.80
C GLN A 58 74.77 -2.41 -82.79
N ASP A 59 75.37 -3.52 -82.35
CA ASP A 59 74.78 -4.41 -81.34
C ASP A 59 74.68 -3.73 -79.97
N LEU A 60 75.67 -2.91 -79.61
CA LEU A 60 75.63 -2.07 -78.41
C LEU A 60 74.50 -1.03 -78.49
N ALA A 61 74.36 -0.33 -79.63
CA ALA A 61 73.29 0.64 -79.85
C ALA A 61 71.89 0.00 -79.81
N ARG A 62 71.74 -1.20 -80.39
CA ARG A 62 70.49 -1.99 -80.34
C ARG A 62 70.15 -2.42 -78.92
N THR A 63 71.13 -2.95 -78.19
CA THR A 63 70.93 -3.43 -76.81
C THR A 63 70.60 -2.27 -75.88
N ASN A 64 71.30 -1.14 -76.01
CA ASN A 64 71.03 0.06 -75.22
C ASN A 64 69.63 0.61 -75.51
N ALA A 65 69.20 0.66 -76.77
CA ALA A 65 67.84 1.07 -77.14
C ALA A 65 66.76 0.15 -76.54
N ALA A 66 66.99 -1.17 -76.52
CA ALA A 66 66.08 -2.14 -75.90
C ALA A 66 66.00 -1.97 -74.37
N VAL A 67 67.14 -1.77 -73.68
CA VAL A 67 67.19 -1.52 -72.23
C VAL A 67 66.48 -0.21 -71.88
N MET A 68 66.68 0.84 -72.65
CA MET A 68 66.01 2.13 -72.44
C MET A 68 64.51 2.04 -72.66
N PHE A 69 64.05 1.30 -73.69
CA PHE A 69 62.62 1.04 -73.88
C PHE A 69 62.02 0.22 -72.71
N GLN A 70 62.69 -0.82 -72.24
CA GLN A 70 62.21 -1.64 -71.12
C GLN A 70 62.18 -0.85 -69.80
N THR A 71 63.15 0.05 -69.60
CA THR A 71 63.19 0.98 -68.47
C THR A 71 62.02 1.98 -68.55
N HIS A 72 61.78 2.54 -69.74
CA HIS A 72 60.64 3.41 -69.99
C HIS A 72 59.31 2.71 -69.66
N GLU A 73 59.14 1.48 -70.16
CA GLU A 73 57.96 0.67 -69.92
C GLU A 73 57.72 0.41 -68.43
N THR A 74 58.77 0.08 -67.69
CA THR A 74 58.69 -0.17 -66.24
C THR A 74 58.28 1.09 -65.48
N ASN A 75 58.92 2.23 -65.78
CA ASN A 75 58.65 3.51 -65.12
C ASN A 75 57.20 3.97 -65.35
N VAL A 76 56.72 3.88 -66.59
CA VAL A 76 55.35 4.30 -66.93
C VAL A 76 54.32 3.38 -66.28
N LYS A 77 54.53 2.05 -66.28
CA LYS A 77 53.62 1.09 -65.64
C LYS A 77 53.57 1.26 -64.12
N SER A 78 54.71 1.49 -63.47
CA SER A 78 54.76 1.73 -62.02
C SER A 78 54.02 3.02 -61.65
N SER A 79 54.34 4.12 -62.35
CA SER A 79 53.69 5.42 -62.11
C SER A 79 52.18 5.33 -62.33
N LYS A 80 51.74 4.62 -63.38
CA LYS A 80 50.32 4.39 -63.62
C LYS A 80 49.65 3.66 -62.45
N LYS A 81 50.27 2.60 -61.92
CA LYS A 81 49.72 1.83 -60.80
C LYS A 81 49.55 2.72 -59.55
N ASP A 82 50.56 3.50 -59.20
CA ASP A 82 50.51 4.38 -58.03
C ASP A 82 49.43 5.46 -58.20
N LEU A 83 49.31 6.04 -59.40
CA LEU A 83 48.26 7.01 -59.72
C LEU A 83 46.86 6.38 -59.72
N ASP A 84 46.71 5.12 -60.15
CA ASP A 84 45.44 4.39 -60.07
C ASP A 84 44.97 4.26 -58.61
N GLU A 85 45.88 3.92 -57.69
CA GLU A 85 45.60 3.80 -56.25
C GLU A 85 45.26 5.16 -55.62
N GLN A 86 45.95 6.23 -56.01
CA GLN A 86 45.67 7.59 -55.54
C GLN A 86 44.29 8.09 -56.03
N LEU A 87 43.91 7.78 -57.27
CA LEU A 87 42.59 8.13 -57.81
C LEU A 87 41.48 7.33 -57.13
N GLN A 88 41.68 6.03 -56.88
CA GLN A 88 40.69 5.18 -56.20
C GLN A 88 40.48 5.56 -54.73
N SER A 89 41.54 5.99 -54.05
CA SER A 89 41.47 6.47 -52.66
C SER A 89 40.96 7.92 -52.54
N GLY A 90 40.81 8.63 -53.66
CA GLY A 90 40.38 10.03 -53.70
C GLY A 90 41.46 11.04 -53.30
N GLN A 91 42.75 10.65 -53.30
CA GLN A 91 43.87 11.56 -53.04
C GLN A 91 44.10 12.54 -54.19
N ILE A 92 43.75 12.15 -55.42
CA ILE A 92 43.79 13.00 -56.61
C ILE A 92 42.46 12.88 -57.37
N ASP A 93 42.06 13.93 -58.07
CA ASP A 93 40.88 13.92 -58.94
C ASP A 93 41.22 13.41 -60.36
N GLN A 94 40.19 13.24 -61.20
CA GLN A 94 40.36 12.73 -62.56
C GLN A 94 41.22 13.66 -63.44
N ILE A 95 41.20 14.97 -63.17
CA ILE A 95 41.95 15.97 -63.97
C ILE A 95 43.44 15.89 -63.61
N ALA A 96 43.76 15.86 -62.33
CA ALA A 96 45.10 15.69 -61.79
C ALA A 96 45.69 14.33 -62.19
N TYR A 97 44.89 13.26 -62.19
CA TYR A 97 45.30 11.93 -62.65
C TYR A 97 45.75 11.92 -64.12
N VAL A 98 44.96 12.53 -65.01
CA VAL A 98 45.29 12.61 -66.45
C VAL A 98 46.57 13.42 -66.68
N ALA A 99 46.73 14.54 -65.97
CA ALA A 99 47.92 15.37 -66.07
C ALA A 99 49.18 14.64 -65.57
N ALA A 100 49.10 14.05 -64.37
CA ALA A 100 50.23 13.34 -63.75
C ALA A 100 50.68 12.13 -64.57
N LEU A 101 49.75 11.37 -65.17
CA LEU A 101 50.10 10.24 -66.01
C LEU A 101 50.82 10.68 -67.29
N LYS A 102 50.36 11.76 -67.92
CA LYS A 102 50.99 12.31 -69.12
C LYS A 102 52.38 12.87 -68.83
N ASP A 103 52.56 13.52 -67.68
CA ASP A 103 53.84 14.03 -67.23
C ASP A 103 54.82 12.88 -66.94
N ALA A 104 54.35 11.80 -66.30
CA ALA A 104 55.15 10.60 -66.05
C ALA A 104 55.60 9.90 -67.36
N GLN A 105 54.72 9.83 -68.36
CA GLN A 105 55.06 9.32 -69.69
C GLN A 105 56.15 10.16 -70.35
N LYS A 106 55.98 11.48 -70.37
CA LYS A 106 56.93 12.41 -70.97
C LYS A 106 58.29 12.38 -70.26
N GLN A 107 58.29 12.50 -68.93
CA GLN A 107 59.51 12.47 -68.13
C GLN A 107 60.30 11.18 -68.34
N SER A 108 59.60 10.04 -68.33
CA SER A 108 60.21 8.73 -68.59
C SER A 108 60.78 8.64 -70.00
N PHE A 109 60.08 9.14 -71.02
CA PHE A 109 60.56 9.14 -72.41
C PHE A 109 61.81 9.99 -72.58
N ASP A 110 61.79 11.23 -72.07
CA ASP A 110 62.90 12.18 -72.15
C ASP A 110 64.17 11.63 -71.46
N SER A 111 64.02 10.95 -70.32
CA SER A 111 65.16 10.41 -69.56
C SER A 111 65.71 9.07 -70.07
N THR A 112 65.04 8.40 -71.01
CA THR A 112 65.43 7.08 -71.51
C THR A 112 65.67 7.09 -73.03
N ILE A 113 64.59 7.03 -73.81
CA ILE A 113 64.63 6.90 -75.28
C ILE A 113 65.03 8.22 -75.93
N GLY A 114 64.56 9.36 -75.39
CA GLY A 114 64.91 10.70 -75.86
C GLY A 114 66.41 11.02 -75.75
N ALA A 115 67.06 10.47 -74.72
CA ALA A 115 68.49 10.64 -74.45
C ALA A 115 69.42 9.77 -75.33
N LEU A 116 68.88 8.85 -76.13
CA LEU A 116 69.69 8.01 -77.03
C LEU A 116 70.29 8.84 -78.19
N PRO A 117 71.49 8.49 -78.68
CA PRO A 117 72.06 9.06 -79.89
C PRO A 117 71.15 8.84 -81.11
N ASP A 118 71.15 9.80 -82.04
CA ASP A 118 70.29 9.73 -83.24
C ASP A 118 70.78 8.64 -84.20
N ASN A 119 70.06 7.51 -84.21
CA ASN A 119 70.33 6.35 -85.07
C ASN A 119 69.03 5.56 -85.36
N HIS A 120 69.13 4.54 -86.20
CA HIS A 120 67.99 3.69 -86.56
C HIS A 120 67.33 3.00 -85.35
N PHE A 121 68.09 2.63 -84.32
CA PHE A 121 67.57 1.93 -83.13
C PHE A 121 66.76 2.85 -82.21
N LYS A 122 67.11 4.14 -82.11
CA LYS A 122 66.29 5.16 -81.43
C LYS A 122 64.90 5.30 -82.07
N ASN A 123 64.82 5.25 -83.40
CA ASN A 123 63.54 5.32 -84.11
C ASN A 123 62.65 4.10 -83.80
N ILE A 124 63.23 2.89 -83.74
CA ILE A 124 62.50 1.68 -83.34
C ILE A 124 61.97 1.80 -81.90
N ALA A 125 62.82 2.19 -80.94
CA ALA A 125 62.42 2.37 -79.55
C ALA A 125 61.34 3.46 -79.39
N THR A 126 61.40 4.53 -80.19
CA THR A 126 60.38 5.60 -80.22
C THR A 126 59.03 5.07 -80.69
N ILE A 127 58.98 4.25 -81.75
CA ILE A 127 57.73 3.63 -82.23
C ILE A 127 57.15 2.68 -81.18
N GLN A 128 58.01 1.89 -80.51
CA GLN A 128 57.57 1.00 -79.44
C GLN A 128 57.01 1.77 -78.24
N ALA A 129 57.63 2.89 -77.85
CA ALA A 129 57.13 3.78 -76.80
C ALA A 129 55.76 4.38 -77.14
N GLN A 130 55.57 4.84 -78.38
CA GLN A 130 54.26 5.31 -78.85
C GLN A 130 53.18 4.22 -78.78
N GLY A 131 53.55 2.95 -79.03
CA GLY A 131 52.66 1.80 -78.86
C GLY A 131 52.28 1.53 -77.40
N LEU A 132 53.24 1.64 -76.49
CA LEU A 132 53.01 1.55 -75.05
C LEU A 132 52.11 2.70 -74.56
N ASP A 133 52.38 3.94 -74.98
CA ASP A 133 51.62 5.12 -74.56
C ASP A 133 50.15 5.03 -74.95
N ARG A 134 49.86 4.47 -76.14
CA ARG A 134 48.48 4.16 -76.55
C ARG A 134 47.84 3.14 -75.62
N THR A 135 48.55 2.09 -75.25
CA THR A 135 48.06 1.04 -74.33
C THR A 135 47.76 1.62 -72.94
N VAL A 136 48.66 2.47 -72.43
CA VAL A 136 48.51 3.16 -71.14
C VAL A 136 47.33 4.12 -71.18
N THR A 137 47.14 4.85 -72.28
CA THR A 137 46.00 5.76 -72.49
C THR A 137 44.66 5.01 -72.53
N LEU A 138 44.60 3.84 -73.16
CA LEU A 138 43.40 2.99 -73.12
C LEU A 138 43.10 2.47 -71.71
N GLY A 139 44.13 2.01 -70.98
CA GLY A 139 43.98 1.60 -69.58
C GLY A 139 43.60 2.75 -68.64
N MET A 140 44.02 3.98 -68.94
CA MET A 140 43.63 5.20 -68.23
C MET A 140 42.12 5.45 -68.37
N GLN A 141 41.57 5.34 -69.58
CA GLN A 141 40.13 5.50 -69.83
C GLN A 141 39.28 4.47 -69.07
N GLU A 142 39.75 3.23 -68.97
CA GLU A 142 39.07 2.19 -68.19
C GLU A 142 39.02 2.53 -66.70
N VAL A 143 40.13 3.00 -66.11
CA VAL A 143 40.20 3.40 -64.70
C VAL A 143 39.32 4.61 -64.41
N LEU A 144 39.33 5.63 -65.27
CA LEU A 144 38.46 6.80 -65.16
C LEU A 144 36.97 6.42 -65.23
N THR A 145 36.61 5.49 -66.12
CA THR A 145 35.24 4.97 -66.23
C THR A 145 34.82 4.25 -64.96
N LYS A 146 35.67 3.36 -64.41
CA LYS A 146 35.40 2.64 -63.15
C LYS A 146 35.29 3.59 -61.96
N ASN A 147 36.16 4.59 -61.86
CA ASN A 147 36.09 5.61 -60.80
C ASN A 147 34.77 6.42 -60.88
N THR A 148 34.37 6.83 -62.10
CA THR A 148 33.09 7.51 -62.32
C THR A 148 31.91 6.63 -61.92
N GLN A 149 31.92 5.35 -62.31
CA GLN A 149 30.89 4.37 -61.90
C GLN A 149 30.81 4.21 -60.37
N GLN A 150 31.95 4.17 -59.68
CA GLN A 150 32.00 4.10 -58.21
C GLN A 150 31.41 5.36 -57.54
N LEU A 151 31.74 6.56 -58.05
CA LEU A 151 31.18 7.81 -57.54
C LEU A 151 29.66 7.88 -57.74
N ILE A 152 29.15 7.42 -58.89
CA ILE A 152 27.71 7.35 -59.15
C ILE A 152 27.04 6.36 -58.19
N ALA A 153 27.65 5.20 -57.91
CA ALA A 153 27.12 4.24 -56.94
C ALA A 153 27.04 4.82 -55.53
N ALA A 154 28.06 5.55 -55.08
CA ALA A 154 28.07 6.22 -53.78
C ALA A 154 26.97 7.28 -53.68
N ASN A 155 26.84 8.13 -54.70
CA ASN A 155 25.79 9.16 -54.76
C ASN A 155 24.38 8.55 -54.79
N ALA A 156 24.20 7.41 -55.48
CA ALA A 156 22.93 6.69 -55.50
C ALA A 156 22.53 6.18 -54.10
N ALA A 157 23.49 5.72 -53.29
CA ALA A 157 23.24 5.34 -51.90
C ALA A 157 22.88 6.55 -51.01
N THR A 158 23.58 7.68 -51.18
CA THR A 158 23.24 8.93 -50.47
C THR A 158 21.84 9.45 -50.81
N LEU A 159 21.39 9.26 -52.06
CA LEU A 159 20.05 9.62 -52.49
C LEU A 159 18.97 8.82 -51.73
N LEU A 160 19.17 7.52 -51.53
CA LEU A 160 18.25 6.67 -50.74
C LEU A 160 18.20 7.10 -49.27
N ASP A 161 19.35 7.42 -48.65
CA ASP A 161 19.42 7.89 -47.25
C ASP A 161 18.72 9.25 -47.08
N THR A 162 19.01 10.20 -47.97
CA THR A 162 18.41 11.55 -47.94
C THR A 162 16.89 11.49 -48.09
N ALA A 163 16.41 10.65 -49.02
CA ALA A 163 14.97 10.43 -49.21
C ALA A 163 14.33 9.78 -47.97
N GLY A 164 14.98 8.82 -47.33
CA GLY A 164 14.49 8.22 -46.08
C GLY A 164 14.33 9.25 -44.95
N LYS A 165 15.31 10.15 -44.80
CA LYS A 165 15.23 11.26 -43.84
C LYS A 165 14.11 12.26 -44.19
N SER A 166 13.89 12.52 -45.48
CA SER A 166 12.77 13.35 -45.93
C SER A 166 11.40 12.73 -45.60
N ILE A 167 11.26 11.41 -45.71
CA ILE A 167 10.02 10.70 -45.36
C ILE A 167 9.78 10.78 -43.84
N ALA A 168 10.83 10.64 -43.03
CA ALA A 168 10.70 10.75 -41.58
C ALA A 168 10.23 12.13 -41.12
N THR A 169 10.60 13.20 -41.84
CA THR A 169 10.21 14.58 -41.52
C THR A 169 8.90 15.01 -42.19
N ASN A 170 8.55 14.43 -43.33
CA ASN A 170 7.29 14.66 -44.03
C ASN A 170 6.62 13.32 -44.42
N PRO A 171 5.97 12.63 -43.44
CA PRO A 171 5.41 11.30 -43.67
C PRO A 171 4.25 11.29 -44.69
N GLY A 172 3.50 12.38 -44.82
CA GLY A 172 2.37 12.46 -45.76
C GLY A 172 2.77 12.40 -47.24
N GLY A 173 4.04 12.66 -47.56
CA GLY A 173 4.58 12.62 -48.92
C GLY A 173 5.26 11.30 -49.31
N ILE A 174 5.09 10.24 -48.52
CA ILE A 174 5.85 8.98 -48.68
C ILE A 174 5.70 8.36 -50.07
N ASP A 175 4.48 8.23 -50.61
CA ASP A 175 4.23 7.57 -51.89
C ASP A 175 4.98 8.28 -53.04
N ALA A 176 4.90 9.61 -53.08
CA ALA A 176 5.60 10.42 -54.08
C ALA A 176 7.12 10.31 -53.93
N THR A 177 7.61 10.35 -52.70
CA THR A 177 9.06 10.29 -52.39
C THR A 177 9.65 8.93 -52.73
N VAL A 178 8.96 7.84 -52.38
CA VAL A 178 9.40 6.47 -52.69
C VAL A 178 9.44 6.25 -54.19
N THR A 179 8.38 6.64 -54.91
CA THR A 179 8.32 6.48 -56.38
C THR A 179 9.40 7.28 -57.10
N SER A 180 9.60 8.56 -56.76
CA SER A 180 10.62 9.40 -57.42
C SER A 180 12.04 8.91 -57.12
N THR A 181 12.32 8.56 -55.87
CA THR A 181 13.63 8.09 -55.42
C THR A 181 13.98 6.75 -56.04
N ARG A 182 13.02 5.82 -56.12
CA ARG A 182 13.22 4.52 -56.80
C ARG A 182 13.60 4.70 -58.26
N SER A 183 12.90 5.58 -58.98
CA SER A 183 13.21 5.88 -60.38
C SER A 183 14.61 6.48 -60.54
N ALA A 184 14.96 7.49 -59.73
CA ALA A 184 16.27 8.13 -59.76
C ALA A 184 17.41 7.15 -59.40
N TYR A 185 17.22 6.30 -58.39
CA TYR A 185 18.18 5.28 -58.00
C TYR A 185 18.42 4.26 -59.10
N LEU A 186 17.36 3.73 -59.74
CA LEU A 186 17.51 2.75 -60.83
C LEU A 186 18.29 3.33 -62.02
N SER A 187 18.07 4.61 -62.35
CA SER A 187 18.82 5.32 -63.40
C SER A 187 20.30 5.50 -63.02
N ALA A 188 20.58 5.88 -61.77
CA ALA A 188 21.94 6.03 -61.28
C ALA A 188 22.66 4.67 -61.19
N ALA A 189 21.98 3.62 -60.73
CA ALA A 189 22.51 2.26 -60.62
C ALA A 189 22.89 1.68 -61.99
N ALA A 190 22.08 1.93 -63.03
CA ALA A 190 22.40 1.55 -64.41
C ALA A 190 23.69 2.26 -64.89
N SER A 191 23.82 3.56 -64.60
CA SER A 191 25.00 4.36 -64.96
C SER A 191 26.25 3.94 -64.18
N ALA A 192 26.08 3.41 -62.96
CA ALA A 192 27.13 2.85 -62.13
C ALA A 192 27.54 1.41 -62.49
N GLY A 193 26.90 0.78 -63.47
CA GLY A 193 27.18 -0.61 -63.86
C GLY A 193 26.66 -1.67 -62.87
N ILE A 194 25.71 -1.33 -62.00
CA ILE A 194 25.09 -2.27 -61.07
C ILE A 194 24.12 -3.18 -61.84
N PRO A 195 24.16 -4.52 -61.67
CA PRO A 195 23.21 -5.43 -62.31
C PRO A 195 21.75 -5.08 -61.97
N LYS A 196 20.88 -5.05 -62.99
CA LYS A 196 19.47 -4.63 -62.88
C LYS A 196 18.73 -5.35 -61.74
N GLN A 197 18.85 -6.67 -61.65
CA GLN A 197 18.19 -7.47 -60.60
C GLN A 197 18.59 -7.02 -59.19
N ARG A 198 19.87 -6.71 -58.98
CA ARG A 198 20.37 -6.23 -57.68
C ARG A 198 19.88 -4.81 -57.38
N ALA A 199 19.85 -3.94 -58.39
CA ALA A 199 19.33 -2.58 -58.23
C ALA A 199 17.83 -2.58 -57.89
N GLU A 200 17.03 -3.42 -58.56
CA GLU A 200 15.60 -3.57 -58.28
C GLU A 200 15.34 -4.13 -56.88
N GLN A 201 16.13 -5.11 -56.44
CA GLN A 201 16.05 -5.65 -55.08
C GLN A 201 16.36 -4.58 -54.04
N VAL A 202 17.48 -3.85 -54.17
CA VAL A 202 17.86 -2.78 -53.23
C VAL A 202 16.79 -1.69 -53.16
N ALA A 203 16.23 -1.30 -54.31
CA ALA A 203 15.18 -0.28 -54.34
C ALA A 203 13.87 -0.75 -53.69
N GLN A 204 13.50 -2.03 -53.88
CA GLN A 204 12.33 -2.64 -53.23
C GLN A 204 12.54 -2.76 -51.72
N ASP A 205 13.67 -3.31 -51.28
CA ASP A 205 14.01 -3.48 -49.86
C ASP A 205 14.04 -2.13 -49.13
N TRP A 206 14.55 -1.09 -49.79
CA TRP A 206 14.51 0.28 -49.28
C TRP A 206 13.08 0.79 -49.15
N ALA A 207 12.26 0.67 -50.21
CA ALA A 207 10.85 1.11 -50.19
C ALA A 207 10.05 0.42 -49.07
N ASP A 208 10.17 -0.91 -48.96
CA ASP A 208 9.50 -1.70 -47.92
C ASP A 208 9.94 -1.24 -46.52
N SER A 209 11.23 -0.87 -46.36
CA SER A 209 11.73 -0.33 -45.09
C SER A 209 11.14 1.04 -44.75
N GLN A 210 10.96 1.91 -45.74
CA GLN A 210 10.35 3.23 -45.54
C GLN A 210 8.86 3.11 -45.16
N TYR A 211 8.10 2.25 -45.85
CA TYR A 211 6.69 2.00 -45.50
C TYR A 211 6.56 1.36 -44.11
N ALA A 212 7.47 0.48 -43.71
CA ALA A 212 7.45 -0.15 -42.39
C ALA A 212 7.73 0.89 -41.30
N ALA A 213 8.74 1.75 -41.50
CA ALA A 213 9.06 2.85 -40.59
C ALA A 213 7.89 3.85 -40.47
N HIS A 214 7.22 4.16 -41.60
CA HIS A 214 6.05 5.03 -41.62
C HIS A 214 4.89 4.47 -40.78
N ALA A 215 4.55 3.19 -40.97
CA ALA A 215 3.52 2.51 -40.20
C ALA A 215 3.88 2.44 -38.70
N GLN A 216 5.14 2.17 -38.37
CA GLN A 216 5.60 2.13 -36.99
C GLN A 216 5.53 3.52 -36.31
N SER A 217 5.89 4.59 -37.03
CA SER A 217 5.75 5.97 -36.53
C SER A 217 4.29 6.33 -36.27
N ALA A 218 3.37 5.98 -37.17
CA ALA A 218 1.94 6.16 -36.98
C ALA A 218 1.41 5.41 -35.75
N ALA A 219 1.88 4.18 -35.52
CA ALA A 219 1.52 3.40 -34.33
C ALA A 219 1.99 4.07 -33.03
N ILE A 220 3.22 4.60 -33.02
CA ILE A 220 3.80 5.32 -31.87
C ILE A 220 3.01 6.60 -31.58
N ALA A 221 2.70 7.38 -32.62
CA ALA A 221 1.93 8.62 -32.49
C ALA A 221 0.51 8.36 -31.97
N ALA A 222 -0.18 7.36 -32.52
CA ALA A 222 -1.52 6.99 -32.08
C ALA A 222 -1.54 6.53 -30.61
N ARG A 223 -0.54 5.76 -30.19
CA ARG A 223 -0.38 5.39 -28.77
C ARG A 223 -0.10 6.60 -27.88
N GLY A 224 0.82 7.48 -28.29
CA GLY A 224 1.17 8.69 -27.54
C GLY A 224 -0.03 9.63 -27.32
N ASN A 225 -0.95 9.68 -28.29
CA ASN A 225 -2.17 10.48 -28.21
C ASN A 225 -3.35 9.75 -27.54
N GLY A 226 -3.21 8.49 -27.15
CA GLY A 226 -4.31 7.68 -26.62
C GLY A 226 -5.43 7.41 -27.64
N ASP A 227 -5.12 7.42 -28.94
CA ASP A 227 -6.11 7.27 -30.01
C ASP A 227 -6.29 5.81 -30.41
N LEU A 228 -7.27 5.15 -29.75
CA LEU A 228 -7.62 3.77 -30.04
C LEU A 228 -8.18 3.58 -31.46
N ALA A 229 -8.85 4.60 -32.00
CA ALA A 229 -9.43 4.54 -33.34
C ALA A 229 -8.34 4.54 -34.41
N ALA A 230 -7.31 5.39 -34.25
CA ALA A 230 -6.16 5.41 -35.14
C ALA A 230 -5.37 4.08 -35.13
N LEU A 231 -5.17 3.45 -33.96
CA LEU A 231 -4.55 2.13 -33.88
C LEU A 231 -5.39 1.03 -34.55
N THR A 232 -6.72 1.10 -34.41
CA THR A 232 -7.65 0.16 -35.04
C THR A 232 -7.67 0.34 -36.57
N GLN A 233 -7.63 1.59 -37.04
CA GLN A 233 -7.52 1.89 -38.47
C GLN A 233 -6.19 1.40 -39.03
N LEU A 234 -5.08 1.61 -38.32
CA LEU A 234 -3.77 1.13 -38.74
C LEU A 234 -3.69 -0.40 -38.79
N GLU A 235 -4.31 -1.11 -37.84
CA GLU A 235 -4.47 -2.57 -37.91
C GLU A 235 -5.22 -2.98 -39.18
N LYS A 236 -6.31 -2.28 -39.53
CA LYS A 236 -7.05 -2.51 -40.78
C LYS A 236 -6.20 -2.21 -42.01
N ASP A 237 -5.47 -1.10 -42.03
CA ASP A 237 -4.60 -0.69 -43.16
C ASP A 237 -3.45 -1.68 -43.38
N LEU A 238 -3.03 -2.37 -42.33
CA LEU A 238 -2.04 -3.43 -42.38
C LEU A 238 -2.65 -4.81 -42.67
N THR A 239 -3.92 -5.10 -42.37
CA THR A 239 -4.50 -6.46 -42.50
C THR A 239 -5.39 -6.64 -43.72
N SER A 240 -6.11 -5.58 -44.12
CA SER A 240 -7.10 -5.62 -45.19
C SER A 240 -6.45 -5.68 -46.58
N PRO A 241 -7.02 -6.41 -47.55
CA PRO A 241 -6.62 -6.36 -48.95
C PRO A 241 -6.69 -4.96 -49.56
N ASP A 242 -7.61 -4.11 -49.08
CA ASP A 242 -7.81 -2.72 -49.52
C ASP A 242 -7.12 -1.71 -48.59
N GLY A 243 -6.26 -2.20 -47.67
CA GLY A 243 -5.56 -1.36 -46.70
C GLY A 243 -4.47 -0.52 -47.37
N TYR A 244 -4.14 0.63 -46.77
CA TYR A 244 -3.13 1.55 -47.33
C TYR A 244 -1.77 0.89 -47.59
N TYR A 245 -1.37 -0.08 -46.76
CA TYR A 245 -0.08 -0.77 -46.89
C TYR A 245 -0.16 -2.06 -47.72
N ALA A 246 -1.33 -2.40 -48.29
CA ALA A 246 -1.50 -3.58 -49.13
C ALA A 246 -0.61 -3.47 -50.38
N GLY A 247 0.23 -4.49 -50.61
CA GLY A 247 1.18 -4.52 -51.72
C GLY A 247 2.37 -3.55 -51.60
N LYS A 248 2.47 -2.76 -50.52
CA LYS A 248 3.58 -1.83 -50.25
C LYS A 248 4.62 -2.38 -49.27
N LEU A 249 4.35 -3.53 -48.66
CA LEU A 249 5.20 -4.20 -47.68
C LEU A 249 5.34 -5.68 -47.98
N ASP A 250 6.52 -6.23 -47.71
CA ASP A 250 6.69 -7.67 -47.62
C ASP A 250 5.98 -8.24 -46.37
N ALA A 251 5.69 -9.55 -46.42
CA ALA A 251 4.94 -10.22 -45.37
C ALA A 251 5.65 -10.21 -43.99
N GLY A 252 6.99 -10.24 -43.99
CA GLY A 252 7.79 -10.22 -42.76
C GLY A 252 7.69 -8.89 -42.03
N LYS A 253 7.98 -7.78 -42.72
CA LYS A 253 7.89 -6.43 -42.15
C LYS A 253 6.46 -6.06 -41.76
N ARG A 254 5.48 -6.43 -42.59
CA ARG A 254 4.05 -6.26 -42.27
C ARG A 254 3.68 -6.92 -40.95
N ASN A 255 4.08 -8.17 -40.73
CA ASN A 255 3.79 -8.89 -39.49
C ASN A 255 4.50 -8.28 -38.28
N GLN A 256 5.73 -7.80 -38.44
CA GLN A 256 6.47 -7.12 -37.36
C GLN A 256 5.75 -5.85 -36.89
N VAL A 257 5.33 -5.00 -37.83
CA VAL A 257 4.59 -3.77 -37.50
C VAL A 257 3.22 -4.12 -36.91
N LEU A 258 2.49 -5.06 -37.51
CA LEU A 258 1.17 -5.48 -37.05
C LEU A 258 1.19 -5.97 -35.59
N ALA A 259 2.19 -6.77 -35.21
CA ALA A 259 2.35 -7.24 -33.84
C ALA A 259 2.50 -6.07 -32.84
N SER A 260 3.25 -5.03 -33.22
CA SER A 260 3.39 -3.81 -32.41
C SER A 260 2.07 -3.04 -32.31
N VAL A 261 1.33 -2.88 -33.42
CA VAL A 261 0.04 -2.18 -33.45
C VAL A 261 -1.00 -2.88 -32.58
N VAL A 262 -1.15 -4.19 -32.71
CA VAL A 262 -2.08 -5.00 -31.91
C VAL A 262 -1.73 -4.92 -30.43
N SER A 263 -0.45 -5.03 -30.07
CA SER A 263 0.01 -4.91 -28.68
C SER A 263 -0.31 -3.54 -28.08
N ASN A 264 -0.03 -2.46 -28.82
CA ASN A 264 -0.35 -1.09 -28.40
C ASN A 264 -1.86 -0.88 -28.23
N ARG A 265 -2.68 -1.38 -29.16
CA ARG A 265 -4.14 -1.30 -29.09
C ARG A 265 -4.67 -2.01 -27.85
N LEU A 266 -4.26 -3.26 -27.63
CA LEU A 266 -4.71 -4.04 -26.48
C LEU A 266 -4.29 -3.41 -25.15
N SER A 267 -3.05 -2.89 -25.07
CA SER A 267 -2.58 -2.17 -23.89
C SER A 267 -3.44 -0.94 -23.58
N LEU A 268 -3.77 -0.14 -24.60
CA LEU A 268 -4.58 1.07 -24.43
C LEU A 268 -6.03 0.72 -24.04
N GLN A 269 -6.62 -0.29 -24.69
CA GLN A 269 -7.95 -0.79 -24.37
C GLN A 269 -8.05 -1.33 -22.94
N ASN A 270 -7.03 -2.07 -22.50
CA ASN A 270 -6.95 -2.58 -21.12
C ASN A 270 -6.81 -1.44 -20.11
N GLN A 271 -6.01 -0.41 -20.41
CA GLN A 271 -5.89 0.77 -19.56
C GLN A 271 -7.24 1.48 -19.40
N MET A 272 -7.94 1.79 -20.51
CA MET A 272 -9.26 2.45 -20.48
C MET A 272 -10.29 1.64 -19.69
N THR A 273 -10.31 0.32 -19.88
CA THR A 273 -11.22 -0.58 -19.15
C THR A 273 -10.88 -0.61 -17.65
N SER A 274 -9.59 -0.64 -17.31
CA SER A 274 -9.12 -0.63 -15.91
C SER A 274 -9.49 0.67 -15.21
N GLU A 275 -9.30 1.82 -15.86
CA GLU A 275 -9.69 3.13 -15.34
C GLU A 275 -11.20 3.25 -15.11
N GLN A 276 -12.01 2.70 -16.03
CA GLN A 276 -13.47 2.64 -15.85
C GLN A 276 -13.86 1.74 -14.68
N GLN A 277 -13.25 0.57 -14.55
CA GLN A 277 -13.48 -0.33 -13.42
C GLN A 277 -13.01 0.25 -12.09
N ALA A 278 -11.92 1.03 -12.08
CA ALA A 278 -11.46 1.75 -10.90
C ALA A 278 -12.50 2.79 -10.45
N ARG A 279 -13.00 3.61 -11.39
CA ARG A 279 -14.08 4.57 -11.12
C ARG A 279 -15.35 3.89 -10.61
N GLU A 280 -15.73 2.74 -11.18
CA GLU A 280 -16.90 1.99 -10.72
C GLU A 280 -16.71 1.48 -9.28
N ARG A 281 -15.52 0.95 -8.94
CA ARG A 281 -15.20 0.49 -7.58
C ARG A 281 -15.16 1.62 -6.56
N GLU A 282 -14.63 2.78 -6.94
CA GLU A 282 -14.65 3.99 -6.10
C GLU A 282 -16.08 4.46 -5.84
N ALA A 283 -16.92 4.49 -6.88
CA ALA A 283 -18.34 4.82 -6.76
C ALA A 283 -19.09 3.84 -5.85
N VAL A 284 -18.84 2.53 -5.97
CA VAL A 284 -19.42 1.51 -5.05
C VAL A 284 -18.99 1.75 -3.62
N THR A 285 -17.71 2.05 -3.39
CA THR A 285 -17.18 2.32 -2.05
C THR A 285 -17.83 3.56 -1.44
N ALA A 286 -17.89 4.67 -2.19
CA ALA A 286 -18.52 5.92 -1.77
C ALA A 286 -20.02 5.73 -1.49
N PHE A 287 -20.73 4.99 -2.35
CA PHE A 287 -22.15 4.66 -2.18
C PHE A 287 -22.41 3.82 -0.93
N ASN A 288 -21.58 2.80 -0.66
CA ASN A 288 -21.71 1.96 0.54
C ASN A 288 -21.47 2.78 1.82
N GLN A 289 -20.47 3.65 1.82
CA GLN A 289 -20.22 4.58 2.95
C GLN A 289 -21.41 5.51 3.17
N ALA A 290 -21.97 6.10 2.11
CA ALA A 290 -23.15 6.93 2.20
C ALA A 290 -24.36 6.15 2.75
N THR A 291 -24.56 4.92 2.28
CA THR A 291 -25.64 4.04 2.74
C THR A 291 -25.49 3.69 4.23
N ASP A 292 -24.26 3.44 4.70
CA ASP A 292 -23.99 3.20 6.12
C ASP A 292 -24.31 4.44 6.98
N LEU A 293 -23.83 5.62 6.58
CA LEU A 293 -24.14 6.88 7.27
C LEU A 293 -25.64 7.18 7.30
N MET A 294 -26.34 6.92 6.19
CA MET A 294 -27.80 7.04 6.10
C MET A 294 -28.51 6.06 7.06
N THR A 295 -28.04 4.81 7.14
CA THR A 295 -28.61 3.77 8.01
C THR A 295 -28.40 4.09 9.49
N GLN A 296 -27.30 4.78 9.83
CA GLN A 296 -27.05 5.34 11.15
C GLN A 296 -27.91 6.57 11.47
N GLY A 297 -28.67 7.08 10.50
CA GLY A 297 -29.49 8.28 10.63
C GLY A 297 -28.67 9.57 10.71
N LYS A 298 -27.45 9.58 10.16
CA LYS A 298 -26.58 10.77 10.14
C LYS A 298 -26.97 11.70 8.99
N ARG A 299 -26.89 13.00 9.24
CA ARG A 299 -27.08 14.03 8.20
C ARG A 299 -25.80 14.16 7.37
N PHE A 300 -25.94 14.19 6.05
CA PHE A 300 -24.81 14.48 5.17
C PHE A 300 -24.49 15.97 5.17
N SER A 301 -23.21 16.31 5.23
CA SER A 301 -22.77 17.69 5.02
C SER A 301 -22.92 18.09 3.55
N PRO A 302 -23.09 19.38 3.22
CA PRO A 302 -23.14 19.84 1.84
C PRO A 302 -21.91 19.44 1.02
N GLU A 303 -20.73 19.47 1.63
CA GLU A 303 -19.45 19.10 1.01
C GLU A 303 -19.40 17.61 0.69
N TYR A 304 -19.86 16.77 1.62
CA TYR A 304 -19.92 15.32 1.40
C TYR A 304 -20.91 14.96 0.28
N VAL A 305 -22.05 15.64 0.20
CA VAL A 305 -23.02 15.46 -0.90
C VAL A 305 -22.37 15.79 -2.25
N GLN A 306 -21.59 16.86 -2.34
CA GLN A 306 -20.86 17.22 -3.57
C GLN A 306 -19.82 16.17 -3.95
N GLN A 307 -19.03 15.68 -2.99
CA GLN A 307 -18.03 14.64 -3.21
C GLN A 307 -18.68 13.34 -3.68
N LEU A 308 -19.72 12.88 -3.00
CA LEU A 308 -20.47 11.67 -3.33
C LEU A 308 -21.11 11.77 -4.73
N THR A 309 -21.70 12.92 -5.06
CA THR A 309 -22.29 13.17 -6.39
C THR A 309 -21.21 13.21 -7.48
N ALA A 310 -20.02 13.74 -7.19
CA ALA A 310 -18.90 13.74 -8.14
C ALA A 310 -18.33 12.33 -8.37
N ALA A 311 -18.16 11.54 -7.31
CA ALA A 311 -17.60 10.18 -7.38
C ALA A 311 -18.51 9.19 -8.12
N THR A 312 -19.82 9.43 -8.12
CA THR A 312 -20.83 8.53 -8.72
C THR A 312 -21.34 9.01 -10.07
N ARG A 313 -20.90 10.18 -10.54
CA ARG A 313 -21.34 10.77 -11.81
C ARG A 313 -20.89 9.91 -12.99
N GLY A 314 -21.82 9.55 -13.87
CA GLY A 314 -21.54 8.73 -15.04
C GLY A 314 -21.26 7.25 -14.74
N THR A 315 -21.48 6.80 -13.51
CA THR A 315 -21.45 5.37 -13.14
C THR A 315 -22.85 4.78 -13.05
N ALA A 316 -22.98 3.46 -12.89
CA ALA A 316 -24.28 2.81 -12.73
C ALA A 316 -25.03 3.25 -11.45
N LEU A 317 -24.32 3.85 -10.48
CA LEU A 317 -24.84 4.22 -9.17
C LEU A 317 -25.35 5.66 -9.08
N GLU A 318 -25.24 6.47 -10.12
CA GLU A 318 -25.61 7.89 -10.10
C GLU A 318 -27.04 8.12 -9.59
N GLN A 319 -28.02 7.40 -10.15
CA GLN A 319 -29.43 7.54 -9.75
C GLN A 319 -29.70 7.03 -8.33
N GLN A 320 -29.06 5.92 -7.94
CA GLN A 320 -29.23 5.33 -6.61
C GLN A 320 -28.68 6.27 -5.53
N THR A 321 -27.56 6.93 -5.83
CA THR A 321 -26.92 7.92 -4.95
C THR A 321 -27.82 9.10 -4.65
N GLN A 322 -28.53 9.63 -5.67
CA GLN A 322 -29.53 10.68 -5.47
C GLN A 322 -30.68 10.23 -4.55
N GLY A 323 -31.07 8.95 -4.63
CA GLY A 323 -32.04 8.33 -3.72
C GLY A 323 -31.54 8.30 -2.27
N VAL A 324 -30.30 7.85 -2.05
CA VAL A 324 -29.66 7.80 -0.73
C VAL A 324 -29.57 9.19 -0.09
N ILE A 325 -29.18 10.23 -0.86
CA ILE A 325 -29.10 11.60 -0.34
C ILE A 325 -30.47 12.10 0.15
N LYS A 326 -31.55 11.83 -0.60
CA LYS A 326 -32.91 12.22 -0.18
C LYS A 326 -33.37 11.45 1.05
N GLN A 327 -33.12 10.14 1.10
CA GLN A 327 -33.49 9.30 2.24
C GLN A 327 -32.70 9.64 3.51
N ALA A 328 -31.44 10.03 3.39
CA ALA A 328 -30.62 10.50 4.51
C ALA A 328 -31.20 11.75 5.18
N ALA A 329 -31.78 12.69 4.42
CA ALA A 329 -32.43 13.87 4.99
C ALA A 329 -33.67 13.51 5.85
N VAL A 330 -34.47 12.53 5.40
CA VAL A 330 -35.64 12.03 6.15
C VAL A 330 -35.20 11.29 7.41
N GLY A 331 -34.23 10.37 7.28
CA GLY A 331 -33.69 9.60 8.40
C GLY A 331 -33.00 10.47 9.47
N ALA A 332 -32.32 11.55 9.05
CA ALA A 332 -31.68 12.49 9.96
C ALA A 332 -32.68 13.26 10.85
N SER A 333 -33.90 13.50 10.38
CA SER A 333 -34.93 14.12 11.23
C SER A 333 -35.42 13.14 12.30
N PHE A 334 -35.58 11.87 11.94
CA PHE A 334 -35.97 10.80 12.87
C PHE A 334 -34.94 10.57 13.97
N SER A 335 -33.64 10.67 13.67
CA SER A 335 -32.56 10.46 14.65
C SER A 335 -32.41 11.58 15.69
N THR A 336 -33.07 12.73 15.50
CA THR A 336 -33.12 13.81 16.51
C THR A 336 -34.09 13.54 17.66
N LEU A 337 -35.02 12.61 17.46
CA LEU A 337 -35.97 12.17 18.50
C LEU A 337 -35.23 11.39 19.61
N SER A 338 -35.81 11.37 20.81
CA SER A 338 -35.33 10.48 21.88
C SER A 338 -35.59 9.01 21.53
N VAL A 339 -34.82 8.08 22.11
CA VAL A 339 -35.01 6.63 21.92
C VAL A 339 -36.46 6.17 22.18
N PRO A 340 -37.18 6.68 23.21
CA PRO A 340 -38.59 6.34 23.43
C PRO A 340 -39.50 6.88 22.34
N GLU A 341 -39.30 8.12 21.89
CA GLU A 341 -40.08 8.73 20.81
C GLU A 341 -39.88 7.99 19.49
N MET A 342 -38.64 7.60 19.16
CA MET A 342 -38.34 6.77 17.99
C MET A 342 -39.04 5.42 18.07
N ARG A 343 -39.01 4.76 19.24
CA ARG A 343 -39.68 3.48 19.45
C ARG A 343 -41.20 3.61 19.30
N ALA A 344 -41.80 4.64 19.88
CA ALA A 344 -43.23 4.92 19.76
C ALA A 344 -43.64 5.20 18.31
N ALA A 345 -42.84 5.98 17.57
CA ALA A 345 -43.08 6.26 16.17
C ALA A 345 -43.01 5.01 15.29
N VAL A 346 -42.01 4.13 15.50
CA VAL A 346 -41.92 2.84 14.80
C VAL A 346 -43.12 1.97 15.11
N GLN A 347 -43.50 1.82 16.39
CA GLN A 347 -44.65 1.02 16.81
C GLN A 347 -45.98 1.56 16.23
N ALA A 348 -46.14 2.88 16.17
CA ALA A 348 -47.31 3.50 15.55
C ALA A 348 -47.39 3.20 14.05
N ASN A 349 -46.25 3.24 13.34
CA ASN A 349 -46.19 2.93 11.92
C ASN A 349 -46.44 1.44 11.63
N GLU A 350 -45.87 0.54 12.44
CA GLU A 350 -46.16 -0.91 12.35
C GLU A 350 -47.63 -1.22 12.62
N SER A 351 -48.23 -0.55 13.60
CA SER A 351 -49.65 -0.72 13.93
C SER A 351 -50.55 -0.28 12.78
N LYS A 352 -50.22 0.83 12.11
CA LYS A 352 -50.91 1.27 10.89
C LYS A 352 -50.76 0.26 9.76
N GLN A 353 -49.54 -0.20 9.49
CA GLN A 353 -49.27 -1.23 8.48
C GLN A 353 -50.10 -2.50 8.69
N ASN A 354 -50.27 -2.93 9.94
CA ASN A 354 -51.07 -4.11 10.28
C ASN A 354 -52.58 -3.88 10.16
N GLN A 355 -53.06 -2.63 10.28
CA GLN A 355 -54.50 -2.30 10.25
C GLN A 355 -55.00 -1.90 8.87
N SER A 356 -54.24 -1.12 8.10
CA SER A 356 -54.66 -0.56 6.81
C SER A 356 -53.98 -1.18 5.59
N GLY A 357 -53.07 -2.14 5.80
CA GLY A 357 -52.15 -2.61 4.76
C GLY A 357 -50.95 -1.67 4.60
N THR A 358 -49.97 -2.08 3.79
CA THR A 358 -48.72 -1.35 3.52
C THR A 358 -48.42 -1.37 2.03
N ASP A 359 -47.65 -0.39 1.56
CA ASP A 359 -46.96 -0.47 0.28
C ASP A 359 -45.44 -0.75 0.46
N PRO A 360 -44.70 -1.11 -0.61
CA PRO A 360 -43.26 -1.38 -0.53
C PRO A 360 -42.40 -0.18 -0.09
N LEU A 361 -42.82 1.05 -0.37
CA LEU A 361 -42.09 2.27 -0.01
C LEU A 361 -42.23 2.55 1.49
N GLU A 362 -43.45 2.43 2.02
CA GLU A 362 -43.75 2.53 3.46
C GLU A 362 -43.02 1.44 4.25
N ALA A 363 -43.05 0.19 3.77
CA ALA A 363 -42.35 -0.91 4.43
C ALA A 363 -40.81 -0.68 4.47
N ALA A 364 -40.24 -0.12 3.40
CA ALA A 364 -38.82 0.24 3.35
C ALA A 364 -38.49 1.38 4.32
N ALA A 365 -39.34 2.41 4.42
CA ALA A 365 -39.17 3.51 5.35
C ALA A 365 -39.24 3.06 6.83
N ILE A 366 -40.20 2.19 7.18
CA ILE A 366 -40.32 1.62 8.54
C ILE A 366 -39.09 0.76 8.86
N LYS A 367 -38.60 -0.04 7.89
CA LYS A 367 -37.38 -0.81 8.06
C LYS A 367 -36.16 0.09 8.30
N GLN A 368 -36.04 1.19 7.57
CA GLN A 368 -34.98 2.17 7.79
C GLN A 368 -35.08 2.81 9.18
N GLN A 369 -36.28 3.21 9.62
CA GLN A 369 -36.49 3.75 10.97
C GLN A 369 -36.10 2.75 12.07
N LYS A 370 -36.43 1.46 11.91
CA LYS A 370 -35.98 0.40 12.83
C LYS A 370 -34.46 0.30 12.88
N GLN A 371 -33.78 0.36 11.74
CA GLN A 371 -32.32 0.32 11.69
C GLN A 371 -31.71 1.53 12.40
N ILE A 372 -32.25 2.74 12.16
CA ILE A 372 -31.81 3.97 12.85
C ILE A 372 -32.05 3.88 14.36
N LEU A 373 -33.21 3.35 14.79
CA LEU A 373 -33.52 3.13 16.20
C LEU A 373 -32.50 2.20 16.87
N THR A 374 -32.24 1.04 16.25
CA THR A 374 -31.25 0.07 16.77
C THR A 374 -29.85 0.69 16.83
N ALA A 375 -29.41 1.34 15.75
CA ALA A 375 -28.10 1.99 15.71
C ALA A 375 -27.99 3.11 16.75
N THR A 376 -29.07 3.84 17.00
CA THR A 376 -29.11 4.91 18.01
C THR A 376 -29.10 4.36 19.44
N ASP A 377 -29.88 3.31 19.72
CA ASP A 377 -29.86 2.64 21.02
C ASP A 377 -28.46 2.09 21.34
N GLU A 378 -27.79 1.46 20.37
CA GLU A 378 -26.41 0.98 20.51
C GLU A 378 -25.39 2.13 20.64
N ALA A 379 -25.55 3.24 19.91
CA ALA A 379 -24.69 4.42 20.06
C ALA A 379 -24.78 4.99 21.47
N TYR A 380 -25.99 5.17 22.01
CA TYR A 380 -26.20 5.63 23.38
C TYR A 380 -25.76 4.59 24.42
N LYS A 381 -25.74 3.29 24.09
CA LYS A 381 -25.16 2.24 24.96
C LYS A 381 -23.65 2.39 25.09
N ARG A 382 -22.97 2.54 23.96
CA ARG A 382 -21.51 2.57 23.83
C ARG A 382 -20.92 3.88 24.33
N ASP A 383 -21.44 5.02 23.85
CA ASP A 383 -20.94 6.36 24.19
C ASP A 383 -22.08 7.38 24.19
N PRO A 384 -22.75 7.57 25.35
CA PRO A 384 -23.91 8.45 25.43
C PRO A 384 -23.63 9.90 25.09
N TRP A 385 -22.44 10.41 25.44
CA TRP A 385 -22.09 11.83 25.26
C TRP A 385 -21.82 12.15 23.80
N ASN A 386 -21.01 11.33 23.12
CA ASN A 386 -20.78 11.50 21.70
C ASN A 386 -22.06 11.23 20.89
N ALA A 387 -22.87 10.24 21.28
CA ALA A 387 -24.16 10.00 20.63
C ALA A 387 -25.13 11.18 20.76
N ALA A 388 -25.16 11.86 21.91
CA ALA A 388 -25.94 13.07 22.14
C ALA A 388 -25.43 14.26 21.31
N LEU A 389 -24.12 14.45 21.23
CA LEU A 389 -23.49 15.49 20.42
C LEU A 389 -23.81 15.30 18.93
N GLU A 390 -23.57 14.11 18.40
CA GLU A 390 -23.82 13.78 16.98
C GLU A 390 -25.28 13.99 16.56
N ARG A 391 -26.21 13.91 17.52
CA ARG A 391 -27.67 14.05 17.31
C ARG A 391 -28.20 15.42 17.70
N GLY A 392 -27.33 16.36 18.08
CA GLY A 392 -27.70 17.73 18.42
C GLY A 392 -28.49 17.86 19.73
N ALA A 393 -28.40 16.89 20.64
CA ALA A 393 -28.99 17.00 21.97
C ALA A 393 -28.17 17.92 22.89
N ILE A 394 -26.88 18.06 22.61
CA ILE A 394 -25.94 18.98 23.25
C ILE A 394 -25.06 19.60 22.18
N ASP A 395 -24.63 20.85 22.36
CA ASP A 395 -23.77 21.55 21.39
C ASP A 395 -22.30 21.13 21.49
N VAL A 396 -21.87 20.76 22.69
CA VAL A 396 -20.51 20.32 22.99
C VAL A 396 -20.52 19.34 24.16
N VAL A 397 -19.64 18.35 24.13
CA VAL A 397 -19.35 17.51 25.29
C VAL A 397 -18.46 18.32 26.24
N PRO A 398 -18.91 18.73 27.44
CA PRO A 398 -18.10 19.53 28.35
C PRO A 398 -16.82 18.77 28.70
N PRO A 399 -15.62 19.36 28.58
CA PRO A 399 -14.37 18.65 28.84
C PRO A 399 -14.26 18.29 30.32
N ILE A 400 -13.54 17.21 30.62
CA ILE A 400 -13.12 16.90 31.98
C ILE A 400 -11.69 17.38 32.23
N ASP A 401 -11.46 17.96 33.40
CA ASP A 401 -10.13 18.34 33.84
C ASP A 401 -9.50 17.20 34.66
N THR A 402 -8.45 16.57 34.11
CA THR A 402 -7.69 15.50 34.75
C THR A 402 -6.37 15.96 35.38
N SER A 403 -6.09 17.28 35.40
CA SER A 403 -4.87 17.86 36.00
C SER A 403 -4.74 17.56 37.50
N GLY A 404 -5.85 17.28 38.16
CA GLY A 404 -5.88 16.83 39.55
C GLY A 404 -7.27 16.33 39.96
N ILE A 405 -7.32 15.58 41.07
CA ILE A 405 -8.56 14.93 41.52
C ILE A 405 -9.66 15.95 41.89
N THR A 406 -9.30 17.08 42.49
CA THR A 406 -10.27 18.15 42.81
C THR A 406 -10.89 18.75 41.54
N GLN A 407 -10.09 18.97 40.50
CA GLN A 407 -10.60 19.52 39.24
C GLN A 407 -11.43 18.49 38.48
N LEU A 408 -11.04 17.23 38.53
CA LEU A 408 -11.85 16.13 38.00
C LEU A 408 -13.22 16.06 38.70
N ALA A 409 -13.24 16.12 40.04
CA ALA A 409 -14.48 16.13 40.80
C ALA A 409 -15.38 17.33 40.45
N SER A 410 -14.80 18.53 40.27
CA SER A 410 -15.57 19.71 39.86
C SER A 410 -16.14 19.58 38.44
N SER A 411 -15.36 19.03 37.51
CA SER A 411 -15.77 18.79 36.12
C SER A 411 -16.89 17.74 36.03
N LEU A 412 -16.79 16.68 36.85
CA LEU A 412 -17.84 15.67 36.98
C LEU A 412 -19.13 16.25 37.56
N ALA A 413 -19.03 17.12 38.56
CA ALA A 413 -20.21 17.80 39.12
C ALA A 413 -20.88 18.70 38.08
N ALA A 414 -20.11 19.44 37.27
CA ALA A 414 -20.65 20.24 36.18
C ALA A 414 -21.35 19.36 35.13
N ARG A 415 -20.73 18.25 34.74
CA ARG A 415 -21.31 17.32 33.76
C ARG A 415 -22.54 16.59 34.31
N ALA A 416 -22.61 16.36 35.63
CA ALA A 416 -23.79 15.81 36.31
C ALA A 416 -25.04 16.70 36.18
N GLN A 417 -24.88 18.01 35.99
CA GLN A 417 -25.99 18.94 35.73
C GLN A 417 -26.54 18.82 34.30
N LEU A 418 -25.70 18.45 33.32
CA LEU A 418 -26.09 18.25 31.91
C LEU A 418 -26.55 16.82 31.61
N ALA A 419 -26.16 15.86 32.45
CA ALA A 419 -26.55 14.46 32.30
C ALA A 419 -28.06 14.23 32.07
N PRO A 420 -29.01 14.93 32.75
CA PRO A 420 -30.44 14.71 32.53
C PRO A 420 -30.89 14.89 31.06
N VAL A 421 -30.25 15.79 30.31
CA VAL A 421 -30.55 16.02 28.88
C VAL A 421 -30.18 14.79 28.06
N VAL A 422 -29.00 14.24 28.30
CA VAL A 422 -28.49 13.04 27.64
C VAL A 422 -29.29 11.80 28.08
N GLU A 423 -29.61 11.68 29.37
CA GLU A 423 -30.42 10.61 29.96
C GLU A 423 -31.84 10.57 29.36
N HIS A 424 -32.46 11.75 29.17
CA HIS A 424 -33.76 11.87 28.52
C HIS A 424 -33.72 11.33 27.08
N LYS A 425 -32.71 11.72 26.28
CA LYS A 425 -32.57 11.22 24.91
C LYS A 425 -32.27 9.72 24.85
N ALA A 426 -31.47 9.21 25.78
CA ALA A 426 -31.08 7.81 25.85
C ALA A 426 -32.13 6.88 26.50
N ALA A 427 -33.15 7.43 27.17
CA ALA A 427 -34.13 6.68 27.99
C ALA A 427 -33.52 5.87 29.14
N ARG A 428 -32.29 6.20 29.53
CA ARG A 428 -31.55 5.46 30.54
C ARG A 428 -30.58 6.40 31.24
N ARG A 429 -30.17 6.02 32.44
CA ARG A 429 -29.09 6.71 33.13
C ARG A 429 -27.78 6.54 32.34
N VAL A 430 -26.95 7.56 32.33
CA VAL A 430 -25.68 7.57 31.59
C VAL A 430 -24.50 7.82 32.53
N SER A 431 -23.36 7.19 32.23
CA SER A 431 -22.11 7.53 32.91
C SER A 431 -21.73 8.98 32.62
N LEU A 432 -21.11 9.64 33.60
CA LEU A 432 -20.61 11.00 33.44
C LEU A 432 -19.31 11.05 32.63
N LEU A 433 -18.69 9.93 32.34
CA LEU A 433 -17.45 9.86 31.55
C LEU A 433 -17.74 9.17 30.22
N THR A 434 -17.10 9.65 29.16
CA THR A 434 -16.96 8.87 27.92
C THR A 434 -16.08 7.64 28.18
N PRO A 435 -16.14 6.58 27.35
CA PRO A 435 -15.30 5.40 27.52
C PRO A 435 -13.79 5.70 27.54
N ASP A 436 -13.34 6.69 26.78
CA ASP A 436 -11.92 7.08 26.71
C ASP A 436 -11.48 7.82 27.96
N GLU A 437 -12.30 8.79 28.39
CA GLU A 437 -12.10 9.50 29.65
C GLU A 437 -12.12 8.56 30.85
N ALA A 438 -13.07 7.62 30.92
CA ALA A 438 -13.16 6.64 32.00
C ALA A 438 -11.89 5.79 32.11
N ARG A 439 -11.28 5.42 30.97
CA ARG A 439 -10.00 4.70 30.94
C ARG A 439 -8.83 5.57 31.43
N ASN A 440 -8.76 6.82 30.98
CA ASN A 440 -7.69 7.74 31.38
C ASN A 440 -7.78 8.11 32.86
N VAL A 441 -8.99 8.32 33.38
CA VAL A 441 -9.25 8.56 34.79
C VAL A 441 -8.84 7.34 35.62
N LEU A 442 -9.24 6.13 35.21
CA LEU A 442 -8.84 4.90 35.91
C LEU A 442 -7.31 4.76 35.95
N GLN A 443 -6.60 4.98 34.84
CA GLN A 443 -5.14 4.93 34.80
C GLN A 443 -4.48 5.96 35.74
N THR A 444 -5.01 7.18 35.78
CA THR A 444 -4.52 8.24 36.66
C THR A 444 -4.72 7.87 38.13
N ILE A 445 -5.89 7.33 38.46
CA ILE A 445 -6.20 6.85 39.82
C ILE A 445 -5.31 5.67 40.16
N ASP A 446 -5.08 4.75 39.23
CA ASP A 446 -4.33 3.53 39.50
C ASP A 446 -2.86 3.76 39.81
N ALA A 447 -2.29 4.84 39.29
CA ALA A 447 -0.92 5.29 39.59
C ALA A 447 -0.76 5.89 41.01
N LEU A 448 -1.86 6.21 41.70
CA LEU A 448 -1.80 6.79 43.05
C LEU A 448 -1.45 5.72 44.11
N PRO A 449 -0.68 6.10 45.15
CA PRO A 449 -0.52 5.25 46.34
C PRO A 449 -1.87 4.92 46.98
N THR A 450 -1.99 3.74 47.59
CA THR A 450 -3.28 3.19 48.04
C THR A 450 -4.11 4.13 48.92
N ASN A 451 -3.49 4.77 49.91
CA ASN A 451 -4.15 5.76 50.79
C ASN A 451 -4.73 6.94 49.99
N THR A 452 -3.94 7.50 49.07
CA THR A 452 -4.34 8.62 48.21
C THR A 452 -5.40 8.16 47.20
N LYS A 453 -5.28 6.95 46.67
CA LYS A 453 -6.25 6.32 45.77
C LYS A 453 -7.62 6.16 46.45
N ALA A 454 -7.67 5.67 47.69
CA ALA A 454 -8.90 5.53 48.47
C ALA A 454 -9.60 6.89 48.70
N GLN A 455 -8.83 7.91 49.07
CA GLN A 455 -9.35 9.28 49.27
C GLN A 455 -9.86 9.88 47.96
N ALA A 456 -9.14 9.68 46.85
CA ALA A 456 -9.54 10.13 45.53
C ALA A 456 -10.85 9.48 45.08
N LEU A 457 -10.98 8.15 45.23
CA LEU A 457 -12.20 7.42 44.90
C LEU A 457 -13.40 7.86 45.75
N ALA A 458 -13.20 8.15 47.03
CA ALA A 458 -14.25 8.69 47.90
C ALA A 458 -14.69 10.10 47.47
N LEU A 459 -13.74 10.98 47.14
CA LEU A 459 -14.04 12.32 46.64
C LEU A 459 -14.80 12.29 45.30
N LEU A 460 -14.38 11.41 44.39
CA LEU A 460 -15.06 11.21 43.11
C LEU A 460 -16.47 10.67 43.31
N GLY A 461 -16.64 9.62 44.13
CA GLY A 461 -17.96 9.08 44.47
C GLY A 461 -18.90 10.15 45.05
N ARG A 462 -18.40 10.99 45.97
CA ARG A 462 -19.17 12.09 46.54
C ARG A 462 -19.57 13.14 45.51
N SER A 463 -18.67 13.49 44.59
CA SER A 463 -18.93 14.48 43.53
C SER A 463 -20.02 14.04 42.55
N MET A 464 -20.22 12.72 42.40
CA MET A 464 -21.28 12.16 41.56
C MET A 464 -22.67 12.24 42.22
N GLY A 465 -22.74 12.38 43.55
CA GLY A 465 -23.94 12.68 44.34
C GLY A 465 -25.06 11.63 44.30
N ASN A 466 -24.91 10.54 43.54
CA ASN A 466 -25.93 9.54 43.29
C ASN A 466 -25.30 8.14 43.29
N ALA A 467 -25.68 7.32 44.27
CA ALA A 467 -25.20 5.94 44.43
C ALA A 467 -25.36 5.09 43.16
N ALA A 468 -26.41 5.35 42.39
CA ALA A 468 -26.65 4.64 41.15
C ALA A 468 -25.66 5.07 40.05
N ARG A 469 -25.29 6.35 39.95
CA ARG A 469 -24.24 6.80 39.00
C ARG A 469 -22.86 6.25 39.36
N ILE A 470 -22.57 6.13 40.66
CA ILE A 470 -21.35 5.48 41.15
C ILE A 470 -21.30 4.03 40.68
N ASN A 471 -22.43 3.31 40.78
CA ASN A 471 -22.52 1.93 40.28
C ASN A 471 -22.29 1.81 38.77
N ASP A 472 -22.77 2.76 37.94
CA ASP A 472 -22.53 2.71 36.49
C ASP A 472 -21.04 2.86 36.16
N LEU A 473 -20.35 3.81 36.80
CA LEU A 473 -18.92 4.01 36.61
C LEU A 473 -18.11 2.82 37.14
N ALA A 474 -18.50 2.29 38.30
CA ALA A 474 -17.89 1.10 38.87
C ALA A 474 -18.05 -0.10 37.91
N GLU A 475 -19.20 -0.28 37.26
CA GLU A 475 -19.39 -1.36 36.28
C GLU A 475 -18.49 -1.18 35.04
N GLN A 476 -18.26 0.07 34.58
CA GLN A 476 -17.31 0.34 33.48
C GLN A 476 -15.86 -0.01 33.84
N TRP A 477 -15.50 0.07 35.12
CA TRP A 477 -14.14 -0.24 35.59
C TRP A 477 -13.97 -1.68 36.03
N LYS A 478 -15.06 -2.37 36.38
CA LYS A 478 -15.05 -3.70 36.99
C LYS A 478 -14.20 -4.71 36.23
N ASP A 479 -14.31 -4.76 34.91
CA ASP A 479 -13.55 -5.71 34.09
C ASP A 479 -12.03 -5.44 34.09
N LYS A 480 -11.61 -4.18 34.30
CA LYS A 480 -10.20 -3.78 34.28
C LYS A 480 -9.57 -3.68 35.67
N SER A 481 -10.35 -3.20 36.64
CA SER A 481 -9.93 -2.99 38.03
C SER A 481 -11.12 -3.22 38.96
N PRO A 482 -11.45 -4.49 39.26
CA PRO A 482 -12.55 -4.83 40.18
C PRO A 482 -12.37 -4.17 41.55
N ALA A 483 -11.13 -4.12 42.04
CA ALA A 483 -10.79 -3.49 43.31
C ALA A 483 -11.09 -1.98 43.32
N ALA A 484 -10.76 -1.23 42.25
CA ALA A 484 -11.07 0.19 42.17
C ALA A 484 -12.58 0.44 42.08
N ALA A 485 -13.31 -0.40 41.34
CA ALA A 485 -14.77 -0.35 41.26
C ALA A 485 -15.43 -0.56 42.64
N LEU A 486 -15.02 -1.60 43.37
CA LEU A 486 -15.53 -1.88 44.72
C LEU A 486 -15.11 -0.82 45.74
N ALA A 487 -13.88 -0.33 45.67
CA ALA A 487 -13.39 0.73 46.54
C ALA A 487 -14.14 2.06 46.30
N MET A 488 -14.49 2.38 45.06
CA MET A 488 -15.35 3.53 44.75
C MET A 488 -16.73 3.39 45.37
N LYS A 489 -17.39 2.24 45.17
CA LYS A 489 -18.69 1.95 45.80
C LYS A 489 -18.61 2.13 47.31
N ALA A 490 -17.59 1.60 47.96
CA ALA A 490 -17.38 1.73 49.40
C ALA A 490 -17.02 3.16 49.85
N GLY A 491 -16.36 3.95 49.00
CA GLY A 491 -15.89 5.31 49.31
C GLY A 491 -16.99 6.37 49.43
N ALA A 492 -18.20 6.08 48.95
CA ALA A 492 -19.33 7.00 48.95
C ALA A 492 -20.68 6.31 49.30
N ALA A 493 -20.61 5.14 49.92
CA ALA A 493 -21.79 4.34 50.29
C ALA A 493 -22.39 4.69 51.66
N ASP A 494 -21.72 5.51 52.49
CA ASP A 494 -22.31 5.95 53.75
C ASP A 494 -23.59 6.79 53.51
N PRO A 495 -24.62 6.70 54.37
CA PRO A 495 -25.85 7.50 54.22
C PRO A 495 -25.63 9.02 54.10
N SER A 496 -24.52 9.56 54.63
CA SER A 496 -24.12 10.97 54.50
C SER A 496 -23.33 11.29 53.22
N GLY A 497 -23.15 10.30 52.33
CA GLY A 497 -22.34 10.37 51.11
C GLY A 497 -20.83 10.27 51.34
N GLY A 498 -20.42 9.75 52.51
CA GLY A 498 -19.02 9.51 52.89
C GLY A 498 -18.55 8.06 52.69
N PRO A 499 -17.31 7.74 53.07
CA PRO A 499 -16.78 6.38 53.00
C PRO A 499 -17.36 5.49 54.09
N LEU A 500 -17.55 4.20 53.78
CA LEU A 500 -17.83 3.19 54.79
C LEU A 500 -16.63 3.02 55.70
N MET A 501 -16.86 3.16 57.00
CA MET A 501 -15.81 3.10 58.02
C MET A 501 -15.94 1.85 58.87
N MET A 502 -14.82 1.16 59.08
CA MET A 502 -14.72 0.10 60.07
C MET A 502 -14.69 0.67 61.49
N GLN A 503 -14.95 -0.17 62.49
CA GLN A 503 -14.80 0.22 63.91
C GLN A 503 -13.38 0.69 64.25
N SER A 504 -12.37 0.24 63.50
CA SER A 504 -10.99 0.69 63.62
C SER A 504 -10.75 2.13 63.14
N GLY A 505 -11.74 2.78 62.53
CA GLY A 505 -11.62 4.08 61.88
C GLY A 505 -11.02 4.04 60.46
N MET A 506 -10.64 2.84 59.97
CA MET A 506 -10.11 2.66 58.63
C MET A 506 -11.24 2.52 57.59
N PRO A 507 -11.17 3.21 56.43
CA PRO A 507 -12.15 3.06 55.36
C PRO A 507 -12.14 1.66 54.75
N VAL A 508 -13.30 1.12 54.39
CA VAL A 508 -13.45 -0.16 53.68
C VAL A 508 -12.69 -0.15 52.35
N ALA A 509 -12.74 0.97 51.63
CA ALA A 509 -12.01 1.18 50.37
C ALA A 509 -10.50 0.93 50.50
N GLN A 510 -9.91 1.28 51.64
CA GLN A 510 -8.49 1.10 51.90
C GLN A 510 -8.11 -0.40 51.95
N TYR A 511 -8.89 -1.22 52.65
CA TYR A 511 -8.67 -2.67 52.73
C TYR A 511 -8.77 -3.35 51.36
N ILE A 512 -9.71 -2.92 50.52
CA ILE A 512 -9.88 -3.47 49.16
C ILE A 512 -8.62 -3.21 48.34
N LEU A 513 -8.16 -1.96 48.33
CA LEU A 513 -7.02 -1.57 47.52
C LEU A 513 -5.69 -2.12 48.06
N ASP A 514 -5.51 -2.20 49.39
CA ASP A 514 -4.32 -2.83 49.99
C ASP A 514 -4.26 -4.32 49.66
N GLY A 515 -5.42 -4.98 49.58
CA GLY A 515 -5.53 -6.38 49.16
C GLY A 515 -5.15 -6.57 47.70
N GLN A 516 -5.63 -5.70 46.83
CA GLN A 516 -5.26 -5.69 45.41
C GLN A 516 -3.76 -5.47 45.21
N ASP A 517 -3.18 -4.49 45.91
CA ASP A 517 -1.74 -4.21 45.84
C ASP A 517 -0.90 -5.40 46.32
N ALA A 518 -1.31 -6.03 47.43
CA ALA A 518 -0.65 -7.22 47.95
C ALA A 518 -0.67 -8.41 46.97
N LEU A 519 -1.77 -8.59 46.22
CA LEU A 519 -1.87 -9.61 45.16
C LEU A 519 -1.01 -9.25 43.95
N ALA A 520 -1.09 -8.00 43.47
CA ALA A 520 -0.36 -7.53 42.30
C ALA A 520 1.16 -7.63 42.51
N ASN A 521 1.63 -7.25 43.69
CA ASN A 521 3.04 -7.28 44.07
C ASN A 521 3.49 -8.65 44.62
N LYS A 522 2.62 -9.67 44.61
CA LYS A 522 2.88 -11.04 45.13
C LYS A 522 3.39 -11.05 46.58
N LEU A 523 2.95 -10.08 47.37
CA LEU A 523 3.31 -9.96 48.79
C LEU A 523 2.53 -10.96 49.66
N VAL A 524 1.43 -11.51 49.12
CA VAL A 524 0.68 -12.63 49.69
C VAL A 524 0.53 -13.68 48.59
N LYS A 525 0.87 -14.92 48.90
CA LYS A 525 0.81 -16.07 47.99
C LYS A 525 -0.58 -16.68 48.06
N VAL A 526 -1.41 -16.39 47.05
CA VAL A 526 -2.69 -17.06 46.85
C VAL A 526 -2.66 -17.71 45.47
N ASP A 527 -2.35 -19.01 45.41
CA ASP A 527 -2.46 -19.76 44.16
C ASP A 527 -3.94 -20.00 43.77
N ALA A 528 -4.18 -20.54 42.57
CA ALA A 528 -5.54 -20.72 42.06
C ALA A 528 -6.42 -21.66 42.93
N ALA A 529 -5.82 -22.70 43.52
CA ALA A 529 -6.53 -23.64 44.38
C ALA A 529 -6.86 -23.01 45.75
N ALA A 530 -5.90 -22.29 46.33
CA ALA A 530 -6.07 -21.51 47.55
C ALA A 530 -7.10 -20.38 47.35
N ALA A 531 -7.09 -19.69 46.20
CA ALA A 531 -8.07 -18.67 45.87
C ALA A 531 -9.50 -19.24 45.83
N THR A 532 -9.67 -20.39 45.18
CA THR A 532 -10.97 -21.08 45.09
C THR A 532 -11.46 -21.52 46.48
N GLY A 533 -10.59 -22.12 47.29
CA GLY A 533 -10.92 -22.52 48.66
C GLY A 533 -11.25 -21.34 49.58
N LEU A 534 -10.52 -20.23 49.43
CA LEU A 534 -10.74 -18.99 50.16
C LEU A 534 -12.10 -18.38 49.81
N GLN A 535 -12.41 -18.27 48.52
CA GLN A 535 -13.70 -17.77 48.03
C GLN A 535 -14.87 -18.65 48.49
N ALA A 536 -14.72 -19.98 48.47
CA ALA A 536 -15.73 -20.90 48.97
C ALA A 536 -15.97 -20.72 50.48
N THR A 537 -14.90 -20.52 51.26
CA THR A 537 -14.99 -20.27 52.71
C THR A 537 -15.70 -18.95 53.00
N ILE A 538 -15.34 -17.88 52.29
CA ILE A 538 -15.99 -16.58 52.37
C ILE A 538 -17.48 -16.69 52.02
N ALA A 539 -17.81 -17.34 50.90
CA ALA A 539 -19.18 -17.52 50.45
C ALA A 539 -20.03 -18.29 51.47
N LYS A 540 -19.46 -19.36 52.08
CA LYS A 540 -20.13 -20.15 53.13
C LYS A 540 -20.41 -19.32 54.39
N ARG A 541 -19.48 -18.45 54.80
CA ARG A 541 -19.61 -17.64 56.01
C ARG A 541 -20.53 -16.43 55.84
N ILE A 542 -20.48 -15.75 54.69
CA ILE A 542 -21.44 -14.68 54.38
C ILE A 542 -22.85 -15.26 54.24
N GLY A 543 -22.96 -16.46 53.63
CA GLY A 543 -24.21 -17.20 53.52
C GLY A 543 -25.32 -16.35 52.91
N ASP A 544 -26.42 -16.25 53.64
CA ASP A 544 -27.65 -15.53 53.28
C ASP A 544 -27.90 -14.30 54.18
N ALA A 545 -26.84 -13.77 54.82
CA ALA A 545 -26.89 -12.56 55.64
C ALA A 545 -27.16 -11.28 54.82
N LEU A 546 -26.97 -11.35 53.50
CA LEU A 546 -27.20 -10.26 52.53
C LEU A 546 -28.06 -10.75 51.35
N PRO A 547 -28.81 -9.84 50.68
CA PRO A 547 -29.55 -10.14 49.46
C PRO A 547 -28.66 -10.61 48.31
N PRO A 548 -29.17 -11.42 47.37
CA PRO A 548 -28.41 -11.95 46.24
C PRO A 548 -27.65 -10.88 45.44
N GLN A 549 -28.24 -9.70 45.28
CA GLN A 549 -27.66 -8.58 44.52
C GLN A 549 -26.40 -8.00 45.18
N GLN A 550 -26.23 -8.17 46.49
CA GLN A 550 -25.07 -7.66 47.25
C GLN A 550 -24.01 -8.73 47.50
N LEU A 551 -24.34 -10.01 47.33
CA LEU A 551 -23.44 -11.12 47.66
C LEU A 551 -22.17 -11.15 46.80
N GLY A 552 -22.27 -10.80 45.52
CA GLY A 552 -21.10 -10.75 44.61
C GLY A 552 -20.06 -9.77 45.11
N ASP A 553 -20.43 -8.49 45.18
CA ASP A 553 -19.58 -7.39 45.66
C ASP A 553 -19.05 -7.65 47.08
N ALA A 554 -19.87 -8.20 47.98
CA ALA A 554 -19.45 -8.52 49.34
C ALA A 554 -18.41 -9.65 49.40
N ARG A 555 -18.57 -10.72 48.61
CA ARG A 555 -17.60 -11.83 48.57
C ARG A 555 -16.27 -11.38 48.00
N GLU A 556 -16.29 -10.58 46.94
CA GLU A 556 -15.08 -10.07 46.31
C GLU A 556 -14.37 -9.04 47.21
N THR A 557 -15.12 -8.13 47.83
CA THR A 557 -14.60 -7.23 48.86
C THR A 557 -13.95 -7.99 50.01
N ALA A 558 -14.60 -9.06 50.50
CA ALA A 558 -14.07 -9.88 51.59
C ALA A 558 -12.80 -10.61 51.19
N TYR A 559 -12.69 -11.04 49.93
CA TYR A 559 -11.49 -11.67 49.40
C TYR A 559 -10.30 -10.70 49.42
N PHE A 560 -10.44 -9.51 48.85
CA PHE A 560 -9.38 -8.50 48.87
C PHE A 560 -9.02 -8.10 50.31
N ALA A 561 -10.01 -7.84 51.15
CA ALA A 561 -9.78 -7.43 52.53
C ALA A 561 -9.12 -8.53 53.38
N ALA A 562 -9.40 -9.82 53.13
CA ALA A 562 -8.72 -10.93 53.78
C ALA A 562 -7.24 -10.98 53.38
N VAL A 563 -6.92 -10.74 52.11
CA VAL A 563 -5.54 -10.64 51.64
C VAL A 563 -4.81 -9.44 52.26
N ALA A 564 -5.47 -8.28 52.34
CA ALA A 564 -4.93 -7.10 53.02
C ALA A 564 -4.62 -7.37 54.50
N SER A 565 -5.53 -8.07 55.20
CA SER A 565 -5.33 -8.49 56.59
C SER A 565 -4.11 -9.39 56.74
N ALA A 566 -3.98 -10.41 55.87
CA ALA A 566 -2.85 -11.32 55.89
C ALA A 566 -1.53 -10.55 55.70
N ARG A 567 -1.48 -9.64 54.73
CA ARG A 567 -0.31 -8.79 54.47
C ARG A 567 0.08 -7.93 55.67
N LYS A 568 -0.90 -7.26 56.28
CA LYS A 568 -0.72 -6.40 57.46
C LYS A 568 -0.19 -7.19 58.65
N ASN A 569 -0.61 -8.44 58.79
CA ASN A 569 -0.18 -9.36 59.83
C ASN A 569 1.14 -10.09 59.48
N GLY A 570 1.82 -9.72 58.38
CA GLY A 570 3.08 -10.32 57.95
C GLY A 570 2.97 -11.78 57.49
N ARG A 571 1.81 -12.18 56.98
CA ARG A 571 1.53 -13.57 56.56
C ARG A 571 1.57 -13.72 55.05
N ASP A 572 2.12 -14.86 54.63
CA ASP A 572 2.17 -15.26 53.22
C ASP A 572 0.83 -15.77 52.69
N VAL A 573 -0.09 -16.25 53.54
CA VAL A 573 -1.39 -16.81 53.13
C VAL A 573 -2.47 -16.38 54.15
N PRO A 574 -3.68 -15.98 53.70
CA PRO A 574 -4.78 -15.68 54.61
C PRO A 574 -5.22 -16.90 55.42
N ASN A 575 -5.40 -16.73 56.73
CA ASN A 575 -5.98 -17.77 57.60
C ASN A 575 -7.42 -17.43 58.01
N SER A 576 -8.02 -18.24 58.90
CA SER A 576 -9.40 -18.03 59.37
C SER A 576 -9.66 -16.64 59.97
N THR A 577 -8.70 -16.05 60.67
CA THR A 577 -8.84 -14.72 61.28
C THR A 577 -8.76 -13.60 60.24
N ASP A 578 -7.93 -13.78 59.21
CA ASP A 578 -7.86 -12.84 58.08
C ASP A 578 -9.15 -12.89 57.25
N VAL A 579 -9.69 -14.10 57.04
CA VAL A 579 -11.00 -14.31 56.39
C VAL A 579 -12.12 -13.63 57.16
N GLU A 580 -12.14 -13.78 58.48
CA GLU A 580 -13.11 -13.13 59.34
C GLU A 580 -13.00 -11.60 59.29
N THR A 581 -11.77 -11.07 59.30
CA THR A 581 -11.53 -9.64 59.08
C THR A 581 -12.07 -9.18 57.74
N GLY A 582 -11.82 -9.94 56.66
CA GLY A 582 -12.33 -9.63 55.32
C GLY A 582 -13.85 -9.63 55.26
N ILE A 583 -14.51 -10.61 55.88
CA ILE A 583 -15.98 -10.65 55.99
C ILE A 583 -16.49 -9.45 56.77
N ASN A 584 -15.83 -9.08 57.88
CA ASN A 584 -16.21 -7.91 58.66
C ASN A 584 -16.08 -6.62 57.84
N VAL A 585 -15.03 -6.49 57.03
CA VAL A 585 -14.87 -5.36 56.10
C VAL A 585 -15.99 -5.30 55.06
N ALA A 586 -16.34 -6.43 54.45
CA ALA A 586 -17.35 -6.49 53.41
C ALA A 586 -18.80 -6.34 53.90
N THR A 587 -19.04 -6.66 55.17
CA THR A 587 -20.41 -6.76 55.71
C THR A 587 -20.68 -5.80 56.86
N GLY A 588 -19.68 -5.10 57.40
CA GLY A 588 -19.79 -4.39 58.68
C GLY A 588 -19.67 -5.33 59.91
N GLY A 589 -19.50 -6.63 59.67
CA GLY A 589 -19.47 -7.69 60.68
C GLY A 589 -20.78 -8.46 60.71
N LEU A 590 -20.70 -9.74 61.06
CA LEU A 590 -21.88 -10.61 61.17
C LEU A 590 -22.22 -10.81 62.65
N ALA A 591 -23.47 -10.53 63.01
CA ALA A 591 -24.00 -10.78 64.35
C ALA A 591 -25.14 -11.81 64.29
N LYS A 592 -25.33 -12.53 65.40
CA LYS A 592 -26.43 -13.48 65.52
C LYS A 592 -27.75 -12.72 65.56
N THR A 593 -28.72 -13.16 64.78
CA THR A 593 -30.11 -12.66 64.81
C THR A 593 -31.03 -13.76 65.33
N GLY A 594 -32.30 -13.42 65.54
CA GLY A 594 -33.34 -14.38 65.90
C GLY A 594 -33.55 -15.50 64.87
N GLY A 595 -34.14 -16.60 65.33
CA GLY A 595 -34.35 -17.82 64.57
C GLY A 595 -33.14 -18.76 64.53
N ILE A 596 -33.38 -19.99 64.06
CA ILE A 596 -32.39 -21.06 63.94
C ILE A 596 -32.49 -21.64 62.53
N ASP A 597 -31.34 -21.89 61.91
CA ASP A 597 -31.25 -22.54 60.61
C ASP A 597 -31.56 -24.05 60.70
N PRO A 598 -31.82 -24.74 59.57
CA PRO A 598 -32.11 -26.17 59.58
C PRO A 598 -31.00 -27.07 60.17
N ARG A 599 -29.81 -26.53 60.44
CA ARG A 599 -28.66 -27.23 61.02
C ARG A 599 -28.53 -27.01 62.52
N GLY A 600 -29.37 -26.15 63.11
CA GLY A 600 -29.36 -25.85 64.54
C GLY A 600 -28.57 -24.60 64.93
N ASP A 601 -27.99 -23.88 63.96
CA ASP A 601 -27.23 -22.66 64.20
C ASP A 601 -28.13 -21.42 64.16
N ARG A 602 -27.81 -20.38 64.94
CA ARG A 602 -28.52 -19.10 64.80
C ARG A 602 -28.23 -18.47 63.44
N TYR A 603 -29.26 -17.84 62.85
CA TYR A 603 -29.05 -17.03 61.64
C TYR A 603 -28.11 -15.86 61.92
N MET A 604 -27.42 -15.43 60.87
CA MET A 604 -26.51 -14.28 60.91
C MET A 604 -27.11 -13.10 60.14
N ALA A 605 -26.92 -11.90 60.67
CA ALA A 605 -27.26 -10.65 60.01
C ALA A 605 -26.01 -9.78 59.88
N ALA A 606 -25.86 -9.09 58.75
CA ALA A 606 -24.81 -8.10 58.57
C ALA A 606 -25.13 -6.85 59.41
N LYS A 607 -24.21 -6.42 60.26
CA LYS A 607 -24.31 -5.21 61.07
C LYS A 607 -24.11 -3.95 60.22
N PRO A 608 -24.60 -2.78 60.62
CA PRO A 608 -24.18 -1.54 59.98
C PRO A 608 -22.68 -1.32 60.22
N TRP A 609 -21.98 -0.72 59.26
CA TRP A 609 -20.54 -0.46 59.41
C TRP A 609 -20.26 0.45 60.62
N GLY A 610 -19.20 0.14 61.36
CA GLY A 610 -18.83 0.87 62.58
C GLY A 610 -19.60 0.47 63.85
N TRP A 611 -20.53 -0.49 63.78
CA TRP A 611 -21.27 -0.99 64.95
C TRP A 611 -20.58 -2.18 65.63
N SER A 612 -20.58 -2.17 66.96
CA SER A 612 -20.22 -3.35 67.76
C SER A 612 -21.36 -4.37 67.79
N ASP A 613 -21.07 -5.57 68.31
CA ASP A 613 -22.12 -6.57 68.55
C ASP A 613 -23.12 -6.05 69.59
N ASP A 614 -22.64 -5.35 70.62
CA ASP A 614 -23.49 -4.71 71.63
C ASP A 614 -24.36 -3.58 71.05
N ASP A 615 -23.82 -2.78 70.13
CA ASP A 615 -24.58 -1.74 69.43
C ASP A 615 -25.72 -2.37 68.61
N PHE A 616 -25.44 -3.47 67.92
CA PHE A 616 -26.42 -4.20 67.12
C PHE A 616 -27.49 -4.85 67.99
N ASP A 617 -27.09 -5.63 69.01
CA ASP A 617 -28.01 -6.26 69.94
C ASP A 617 -28.86 -5.24 70.70
N GLY A 618 -28.26 -4.12 71.09
CA GLY A 618 -28.97 -3.00 71.70
C GLY A 618 -29.97 -2.36 70.74
N GLY A 619 -29.59 -2.12 69.49
CA GLY A 619 -30.46 -1.57 68.45
C GLY A 619 -31.65 -2.47 68.13
N VAL A 620 -31.42 -3.79 68.06
CA VAL A 620 -32.49 -4.78 67.87
C VAL A 620 -33.45 -4.80 69.07
N LYS A 621 -32.93 -4.77 70.31
CA LYS A 621 -33.77 -4.76 71.52
C LYS A 621 -34.58 -3.47 71.71
N GLN A 622 -34.05 -2.34 71.23
CA GLN A 622 -34.70 -1.03 71.35
C GLN A 622 -35.61 -0.70 70.16
N ALA A 623 -35.58 -1.49 69.09
CA ALA A 623 -36.41 -1.27 67.92
C ALA A 623 -37.90 -1.28 68.29
N SER A 624 -38.63 -0.28 67.80
CA SER A 624 -40.05 -0.09 68.04
C SER A 624 -40.77 0.24 66.73
N ILE A 625 -42.07 0.51 66.81
CA ILE A 625 -42.90 0.83 65.64
C ILE A 625 -42.35 2.05 64.88
N THR A 626 -41.70 2.99 65.56
CA THR A 626 -41.09 4.17 64.92
C THR A 626 -39.91 3.84 64.00
N ASN A 627 -39.36 2.63 64.10
CA ASN A 627 -38.26 2.16 63.25
C ASN A 627 -38.76 1.55 61.93
N ILE A 628 -40.06 1.37 61.74
CA ILE A 628 -40.62 0.79 60.52
C ILE A 628 -40.65 1.87 59.43
N GLU A 629 -40.02 1.59 58.29
CA GLU A 629 -39.93 2.53 57.16
C GLU A 629 -41.18 2.49 56.26
N ASN A 630 -41.88 1.36 56.22
CA ASN A 630 -43.07 1.19 55.37
C ASN A 630 -44.20 2.15 55.78
N GLN A 631 -44.80 2.81 54.79
CA GLN A 631 -45.99 3.66 54.97
C GLN A 631 -47.03 3.38 53.89
N PRO A 632 -47.74 2.24 53.95
CA PRO A 632 -48.74 1.90 52.95
C PRO A 632 -49.84 2.96 52.87
N GLY A 633 -50.00 3.59 51.70
CA GLY A 633 -50.93 4.70 51.50
C GLY A 633 -50.60 5.95 52.33
N GLY A 634 -49.34 6.14 52.74
CA GLY A 634 -48.89 7.27 53.55
C GLY A 634 -49.25 7.17 55.04
N ARG A 635 -49.62 5.98 55.52
CA ARG A 635 -50.00 5.73 56.92
C ARG A 635 -49.04 4.74 57.59
N PRO A 636 -48.83 4.83 58.91
CA PRO A 636 -48.08 3.81 59.65
C PRO A 636 -48.69 2.42 59.47
N VAL A 637 -47.84 1.39 59.50
CA VAL A 637 -48.26 -0.01 59.44
C VAL A 637 -49.05 -0.39 60.70
N ASP A 638 -50.27 -0.90 60.54
CA ASP A 638 -51.14 -1.37 61.62
C ASP A 638 -50.95 -2.88 61.91
N SER A 639 -50.49 -3.62 60.90
CA SER A 639 -50.37 -5.07 60.91
C SER A 639 -49.43 -5.57 59.82
N VAL A 640 -48.84 -6.73 60.05
CA VAL A 640 -47.91 -7.37 59.11
C VAL A 640 -48.39 -8.76 58.75
N ILE A 641 -47.94 -9.29 57.62
CA ILE A 641 -48.23 -10.64 57.17
C ILE A 641 -46.95 -11.46 57.29
N ALA A 642 -46.95 -12.43 58.20
CA ALA A 642 -45.85 -13.37 58.39
C ALA A 642 -46.34 -14.78 58.09
N ASN A 643 -45.71 -15.47 57.13
CA ASN A 643 -46.14 -16.79 56.65
C ASN A 643 -47.63 -16.89 56.24
N GLY A 644 -48.22 -15.81 55.75
CA GLY A 644 -49.63 -15.74 55.35
C GLY A 644 -50.62 -15.42 56.48
N THR A 645 -50.12 -15.28 57.72
CA THR A 645 -50.93 -14.90 58.88
C THR A 645 -50.79 -13.41 59.16
N LYS A 646 -51.91 -12.71 59.36
CA LYS A 646 -51.94 -11.30 59.76
C LYS A 646 -51.67 -11.18 61.26
N ILE A 647 -50.64 -10.41 61.63
CA ILE A 647 -50.21 -10.17 63.01
C ILE A 647 -50.34 -8.67 63.31
N PRO A 648 -50.99 -8.25 64.42
CA PRO A 648 -51.01 -6.86 64.86
C PRO A 648 -49.59 -6.33 65.12
N ILE A 649 -49.31 -5.09 64.73
CA ILE A 649 -47.94 -4.59 64.75
C ILE A 649 -47.30 -4.56 66.15
N ASP A 650 -48.08 -4.24 67.20
CA ASP A 650 -47.59 -4.25 68.59
C ASP A 650 -47.11 -5.65 69.01
N GLN A 651 -47.85 -6.69 68.65
CA GLN A 651 -47.49 -8.08 68.95
C GLN A 651 -46.26 -8.53 68.16
N PHE A 652 -46.18 -8.12 66.89
CA PHE A 652 -45.01 -8.39 66.06
C PHE A 652 -43.75 -7.76 66.66
N MET A 653 -43.82 -6.49 67.10
CA MET A 653 -42.67 -5.80 67.66
C MET A 653 -42.21 -6.37 69.01
N GLN A 654 -43.12 -6.90 69.84
CA GLN A 654 -42.76 -7.62 71.07
C GLN A 654 -41.88 -8.86 70.80
N GLN A 655 -42.05 -9.48 69.63
CA GLN A 655 -41.27 -10.65 69.20
C GLN A 655 -40.15 -10.29 68.22
N PHE A 656 -39.90 -9.00 67.95
CA PHE A 656 -38.99 -8.56 66.90
C PHE A 656 -37.60 -9.22 66.97
N ALA A 657 -37.00 -9.23 68.17
CA ALA A 657 -35.67 -9.81 68.41
C ALA A 657 -35.59 -11.33 68.15
N SER A 658 -36.73 -12.02 68.10
CA SER A 658 -36.79 -13.46 67.80
C SER A 658 -36.83 -13.78 66.30
N TYR A 659 -37.06 -12.78 65.45
CA TYR A 659 -37.07 -12.97 64.00
C TYR A 659 -35.68 -12.91 63.38
N ARG A 660 -35.58 -13.51 62.20
CA ARG A 660 -34.38 -13.41 61.37
C ARG A 660 -34.37 -12.07 60.68
N LEU A 661 -33.24 -11.37 60.75
CA LEU A 661 -32.99 -10.13 60.03
C LEU A 661 -32.04 -10.36 58.86
N GLN A 662 -32.29 -9.67 57.75
CA GLN A 662 -31.36 -9.60 56.62
C GLN A 662 -31.19 -8.13 56.23
N ARG A 663 -29.94 -7.66 56.16
CA ARG A 663 -29.67 -6.26 55.86
C ARG A 663 -29.89 -5.99 54.37
N VAL A 664 -30.78 -5.04 54.06
CA VAL A 664 -31.04 -4.62 52.67
C VAL A 664 -30.47 -3.23 52.38
N GLY A 665 -30.33 -2.38 53.40
CA GLY A 665 -29.74 -1.04 53.30
C GLY A 665 -28.44 -0.90 54.09
N ILE A 666 -27.47 -0.21 53.49
CA ILE A 666 -26.11 0.00 54.05
C ILE A 666 -26.13 0.74 55.40
N GLY A 667 -27.10 1.66 55.58
CA GLY A 667 -27.30 2.43 56.80
C GLY A 667 -28.00 1.71 57.95
N GLY A 668 -28.21 0.39 57.87
CA GLY A 668 -28.88 -0.38 58.93
C GLY A 668 -30.38 -0.57 58.73
N THR A 669 -30.84 -0.61 57.48
CA THR A 669 -32.21 -1.03 57.12
C THR A 669 -32.24 -2.53 56.87
N TYR A 670 -33.19 -3.21 57.51
CA TYR A 670 -33.33 -4.67 57.50
C TYR A 670 -34.70 -5.08 56.99
N THR A 671 -34.73 -6.16 56.20
CA THR A 671 -35.96 -6.93 56.00
C THR A 671 -36.09 -7.98 57.10
N VAL A 672 -37.31 -8.23 57.54
CA VAL A 672 -37.61 -9.30 58.51
C VAL A 672 -38.02 -10.57 57.77
N LEU A 673 -37.51 -11.72 58.20
CA LEU A 673 -37.75 -13.02 57.59
C LEU A 673 -38.35 -13.99 58.61
N THR A 674 -39.33 -14.79 58.18
CA THR A 674 -39.81 -15.97 58.89
C THR A 674 -39.41 -17.22 58.11
N GLY A 675 -38.31 -17.84 58.54
CA GLY A 675 -37.65 -18.88 57.74
C GLY A 675 -37.05 -18.27 56.47
N ALA A 676 -37.50 -18.72 55.29
CA ALA A 676 -37.02 -18.25 53.99
C ALA A 676 -37.90 -17.16 53.34
N ARG A 677 -39.03 -16.79 53.97
CA ARG A 677 -39.99 -15.82 53.40
C ARG A 677 -39.91 -14.47 54.12
N PRO A 678 -39.96 -13.35 53.39
CA PRO A 678 -40.07 -12.04 54.03
C PRO A 678 -41.43 -11.86 54.69
N VAL A 679 -41.40 -11.21 55.85
CA VAL A 679 -42.59 -10.59 56.44
C VAL A 679 -42.96 -9.41 55.56
N THR A 680 -44.23 -9.27 55.20
CA THR A 680 -44.70 -8.16 54.35
C THR A 680 -45.65 -7.25 55.11
N ASP A 681 -45.80 -6.03 54.62
CA ASP A 681 -46.93 -5.18 55.00
C ASP A 681 -48.23 -5.66 54.32
N THR A 682 -49.32 -4.93 54.54
CA THR A 682 -50.65 -5.22 54.00
C THR A 682 -50.76 -5.05 52.48
N THR A 683 -49.78 -4.41 51.84
CA THR A 683 -49.69 -4.27 50.36
C THR A 683 -48.92 -5.41 49.70
N GLY A 684 -48.28 -6.26 50.51
CA GLY A 684 -47.41 -7.34 50.03
C GLY A 684 -45.95 -6.91 49.81
N ALA A 685 -45.58 -5.68 50.17
CA ALA A 685 -44.18 -5.24 50.14
C ALA A 685 -43.42 -5.77 51.36
N PRO A 686 -42.13 -6.17 51.23
CA PRO A 686 -41.32 -6.58 52.38
C PRO A 686 -41.28 -5.51 53.47
N LEU A 687 -41.38 -5.93 54.73
CA LEU A 687 -41.30 -5.06 55.88
C LEU A 687 -39.85 -4.61 56.11
N LEU A 688 -39.64 -3.30 56.09
CA LEU A 688 -38.34 -2.63 56.27
C LEU A 688 -38.27 -1.97 57.64
N ILE A 689 -37.20 -2.26 58.38
CA ILE A 689 -36.95 -1.72 59.71
C ILE A 689 -35.55 -1.09 59.75
N HIS A 690 -35.49 0.19 60.11
CA HIS A 690 -34.26 0.93 60.31
C HIS A 690 -33.79 0.85 61.75
N LEU A 691 -32.68 0.15 62.00
CA LEU A 691 -32.09 0.09 63.33
C LEU A 691 -31.28 1.36 63.61
N THR A 692 -31.56 1.99 64.75
CA THR A 692 -30.82 3.16 65.23
C THR A 692 -29.75 2.76 66.23
N LYS A 693 -28.56 3.36 66.14
CA LYS A 693 -27.47 3.09 67.08
C LYS A 693 -27.90 3.49 68.50
N PRO A 694 -27.81 2.60 69.50
CA PRO A 694 -28.12 2.96 70.88
C PRO A 694 -27.24 4.10 71.36
N VAL A 695 -27.83 5.11 72.01
CA VAL A 695 -27.05 6.16 72.66
C VAL A 695 -26.41 5.53 73.91
N PRO A 696 -25.07 5.66 74.13
CA PRO A 696 -24.45 5.16 75.34
C PRO A 696 -25.12 5.84 76.54
N LYS A 697 -25.66 5.05 77.48
CA LYS A 697 -26.06 5.59 78.78
C LYS A 697 -24.77 6.10 79.44
N ARG A 698 -24.65 7.42 79.57
CA ARG A 698 -23.59 8.05 80.35
C ARG A 698 -23.72 7.72 81.82
#